data_AF-A0A918USM9-F1
#
_entry.id   AF-A0A918USM9-F1
#
_cell.length_a   1.000
_cell.length_b   1.000
_cell.length_c   1.000
_cell.angle_alpha   90.00
_cell.angle_beta   90.00
_cell.angle_gamma   90.00
#
_symmetry.space_group_name_H-M   'P 1'
#
loop_
_entity.id
_entity.type
_entity.pdbx_description
1 polymer ?
#
loop_
_entity_poly.entity_id
_entity_poly.type
_entity_poly.pdbx_seq_one_letter_code
_entity_poly.pdbx_strand_id
1 'polypeptide(L)'
;MHDERRRIEDRVERALVQRVRPAVHSRSLPLTLTAWQAPGEPVPFAEAVARRFEPFAVGEAWGPPWGTTWFRARGEVPADWAGSRVEAVFDLGFTGAGPGFQAEALVHTAGGVPLKAVNPRNRHVPVARPAVGGERVDLLLEAAANPDILGRGFLPTPLGDPATAGGEPLHVFAGADLRVLDEEVWELAHDLDVLRELAAELGEHEPRRHEILHTLDRALDALDPDDVSGSAAEVRAVLRPSLARPAHASAHRLSAVGHAHIDSAWLWPVRETRRKAARTFANATALAEEYEEFVFACSQAQQYDWVREGQPLVWERIVRAVERGQWAPVGGMWVESDGNLPGGEALARQFTHGKRFFLEHFGVETKGVWLPDSFGYNAAFPQLARLAGFEWFLSQKMSWNQTNQLPHHTFWWEGIDGSRIFTHFPPVDTYNAEFTGREMAHAVRNYREKGAGTRSLVPFGHGDGGGGPTREMMERARRLADLEGSARVEVGHPDAFFAAARAEYPDAPVWSGEFYMEGHRATYTSQARTKRGNRRSEHLLREAELWAATAALNVPGYAYPYEALDRLWKTVLLHQFHDILPGSSIAWVHQEAEAEYARVAGELEELIAAALAAAGPGDPRVFNAGPRERAEVLVTGDGPVFTRTPGGGSAPRAAEAAAAPAPVRVEVSGPVLDNGLVRVEFAPDGTLSSVRDLTACREVLAGPGNLLRLHTDLPNRWDAWDIDRHYRGRFTDLLDAESVTVAASGPLLGAVRVERVFGAGSRIVQTVTVRAGSRRIDVETEIDWHEREKILKVALPLDVHAERATSEIQFGHVHRPTHTNTSWDAARFEVYHHRWAQLGEPGYGIAVVNDGTYGHDVVRTTREDGGTTTVFRLSLVRAPRVPDPGADQGRHRLVYALLPGATVENAIAEGYALNLPLRTAFAEGFEPVVSSDAPAVTVESVKLADDRSGDVVVRLYESLGGRAESTLRTGFRALGARVTDLLERPVAGGERALSEDGTALRVALRPFQILTLRFSRA
;
A
#
# COMPACT_ATOMS: atom_id res chain seq x y z
N MET A 1 50.57 -24.17 -11.48
CA MET A 1 49.82 -24.08 -10.20
C MET A 1 48.72 -25.14 -10.30
N HIS A 2 48.59 -26.02 -9.30
CA HIS A 2 47.43 -26.91 -9.26
C HIS A 2 46.19 -26.08 -8.91
N ASP A 3 45.06 -26.31 -9.58
CA ASP A 3 43.80 -25.66 -9.22
C ASP A 3 43.23 -26.35 -7.98
N GLU A 4 43.45 -25.74 -6.82
CA GLU A 4 42.97 -26.26 -5.52
C GLU A 4 41.73 -25.53 -5.00
N ARG A 5 41.11 -24.64 -5.80
CA ARG A 5 40.04 -23.76 -5.35
C ARG A 5 38.89 -24.53 -4.71
N ARG A 6 38.35 -25.51 -5.44
CA ARG A 6 37.25 -26.35 -4.96
C ARG A 6 37.61 -27.12 -3.69
N ARG A 7 38.85 -27.63 -3.58
CA ARG A 7 39.33 -28.33 -2.38
C ARG A 7 39.28 -27.40 -1.16
N ILE A 8 39.76 -26.17 -1.31
CA ILE A 8 39.80 -25.17 -0.24
C ILE A 8 38.38 -24.72 0.12
N GLU A 9 37.55 -24.39 -0.87
CA GLU A 9 36.16 -23.98 -0.68
C GLU A 9 35.36 -25.05 0.09
N ASP A 10 35.45 -26.31 -0.33
CA ASP A 10 34.79 -27.44 0.35
C ASP A 10 35.33 -27.66 1.77
N ARG A 11 36.63 -27.43 2.00
CA ARG A 11 37.27 -27.53 3.32
C ARG A 11 36.75 -26.44 4.27
N VAL A 12 36.68 -25.19 3.81
CA VAL A 12 36.17 -24.05 4.58
C VAL A 12 34.70 -24.23 4.92
N GLU A 13 33.87 -24.60 3.94
CA GLU A 13 32.45 -24.87 4.16
C GLU A 13 32.25 -25.92 5.25
N ARG A 14 32.97 -27.04 5.13
CA ARG A 14 32.86 -28.13 6.07
C ARG A 14 33.31 -27.73 7.47
N ALA A 15 34.44 -27.04 7.61
CA ALA A 15 34.94 -26.59 8.91
C ALA A 15 33.98 -25.59 9.56
N LEU A 16 33.48 -24.61 8.80
CA LEU A 16 32.56 -23.61 9.29
C LEU A 16 31.25 -24.24 9.80
N VAL A 17 30.63 -25.11 9.00
CA VAL A 17 29.33 -25.70 9.31
C VAL A 17 29.42 -26.78 10.39
N GLN A 18 30.46 -27.64 10.34
CA GLN A 18 30.52 -28.83 11.20
C GLN A 18 31.38 -28.65 12.46
N ARG A 19 32.18 -27.58 12.57
CA ARG A 19 33.08 -27.36 13.71
C ARG A 19 32.91 -25.97 14.32
N VAL A 20 33.09 -24.90 13.53
CA VAL A 20 33.10 -23.52 14.06
C VAL A 20 31.72 -23.08 14.56
N ARG A 21 30.68 -23.15 13.72
CA ARG A 21 29.31 -22.72 14.12
C ARG A 21 28.76 -23.51 15.31
N PRO A 22 28.91 -24.84 15.40
CA PRO A 22 28.52 -25.59 16.60
C PRO A 22 29.26 -25.17 17.87
N ALA A 23 30.50 -24.68 17.77
CA ALA A 23 31.33 -24.27 18.90
C ALA A 23 31.10 -22.82 19.36
N VAL A 24 30.30 -22.02 18.63
CA VAL A 24 29.93 -20.64 19.03
C VAL A 24 29.33 -20.59 20.43
N HIS A 25 28.55 -21.60 20.78
CA HIS A 25 28.07 -21.79 22.15
C HIS A 25 28.89 -22.88 22.83
N SER A 26 29.88 -22.49 23.63
CA SER A 26 30.84 -23.44 24.23
C SER A 26 30.24 -24.28 25.36
N ARG A 27 29.23 -23.75 26.04
CA ARG A 27 28.54 -24.39 27.18
C ARG A 27 27.03 -24.13 27.09
N SER A 28 26.23 -25.10 27.54
CA SER A 28 24.76 -25.04 27.52
C SER A 28 24.17 -25.68 28.78
N LEU A 29 23.10 -25.10 29.32
CA LEU A 29 22.34 -25.60 30.46
C LEU A 29 20.83 -25.45 30.19
N PRO A 30 20.04 -26.53 30.21
CA PRO A 30 18.60 -26.45 29.96
C PRO A 30 17.86 -25.58 31.00
N LEU A 31 16.90 -24.80 30.53
CA LEU A 31 15.96 -24.05 31.38
C LEU A 31 14.77 -24.94 31.77
N THR A 32 14.22 -24.72 32.97
CA THR A 32 12.96 -25.34 33.38
C THR A 32 11.80 -24.57 32.77
N LEU A 33 10.90 -25.28 32.08
CA LEU A 33 9.77 -24.68 31.37
C LEU A 33 8.43 -25.01 32.06
N THR A 34 7.55 -24.02 32.04
CA THR A 34 6.13 -24.17 32.33
C THR A 34 5.35 -23.37 31.28
N ALA A 35 4.13 -23.77 30.95
CA ALA A 35 3.33 -23.14 29.90
C ALA A 35 1.88 -22.90 30.35
N TRP A 36 1.27 -21.88 29.75
CA TRP A 36 -0.16 -21.62 29.82
C TRP A 36 -0.67 -21.16 28.45
N GLN A 37 -1.68 -21.86 27.92
CA GLN A 37 -2.34 -21.50 26.66
C GLN A 37 -3.42 -20.44 26.92
N ALA A 38 -3.31 -19.27 26.30
CA ALA A 38 -4.36 -18.26 26.37
C ALA A 38 -5.60 -18.72 25.57
N PRO A 39 -6.82 -18.50 26.09
CA PRO A 39 -8.05 -18.86 25.40
C PRO A 39 -8.40 -17.81 24.33
N GLY A 40 -8.37 -18.21 23.06
CA GLY A 40 -8.76 -17.34 21.94
C GLY A 40 -7.73 -16.23 21.70
N GLU A 41 -8.06 -15.00 22.10
CA GLU A 41 -7.26 -13.81 21.82
C GLU A 41 -6.03 -13.67 22.74
N PRO A 42 -4.97 -12.96 22.29
CA PRO A 42 -3.84 -12.61 23.14
C PRO A 42 -4.29 -11.80 24.37
N VAL A 43 -3.68 -12.09 25.52
CA VAL A 43 -3.99 -11.38 26.78
C VAL A 43 -2.80 -10.51 27.24
N PRO A 44 -3.05 -9.40 27.96
CA PRO A 44 -1.99 -8.58 28.53
C PRO A 44 -1.14 -9.36 29.55
N PHE A 45 0.13 -8.93 29.74
CA PHE A 45 1.07 -9.55 30.68
C PHE A 45 0.49 -9.73 32.09
N ALA A 46 -0.19 -8.70 32.62
CA ALA A 46 -0.75 -8.72 33.97
C ALA A 46 -1.80 -9.82 34.17
N GLU A 47 -2.55 -10.15 33.10
CA GLU A 47 -3.48 -11.28 33.13
C GLU A 47 -2.73 -12.61 33.05
N ALA A 48 -1.79 -12.74 32.13
CA ALA A 48 -1.04 -13.97 31.91
C ALA A 48 -0.28 -14.42 33.17
N VAL A 49 0.44 -13.51 33.83
CA VAL A 49 1.27 -13.84 35.01
C VAL A 49 0.42 -14.28 36.22
N ALA A 50 -0.85 -13.90 36.26
CA ALA A 50 -1.80 -14.32 37.30
C ALA A 50 -2.36 -15.73 37.06
N ARG A 51 -2.10 -16.35 35.90
CA ARG A 51 -2.57 -17.70 35.57
C ARG A 51 -1.66 -18.77 36.16
N ARG A 52 -2.20 -19.98 36.21
CA ARG A 52 -1.46 -21.17 36.60
C ARG A 52 -0.76 -21.75 35.37
N PHE A 53 0.57 -21.74 35.39
CA PHE A 53 1.40 -22.39 34.39
C PHE A 53 1.63 -23.84 34.78
N GLU A 54 1.41 -24.76 33.85
CA GLU A 54 1.65 -26.19 34.06
C GLU A 54 3.06 -26.58 33.57
N PRO A 55 3.67 -27.66 34.08
CA PRO A 55 4.92 -28.19 33.55
C PRO A 55 4.86 -28.41 32.03
N PHE A 56 5.94 -28.06 31.32
CA PHE A 56 6.05 -28.22 29.87
C PHE A 56 7.45 -28.70 29.52
N ALA A 57 7.58 -29.63 28.58
CA ALA A 57 8.86 -30.19 28.15
C ALA A 57 9.24 -29.80 26.71
N VAL A 58 10.54 -29.73 26.46
CA VAL A 58 11.07 -29.67 25.09
C VAL A 58 10.65 -30.93 24.32
N GLY A 59 10.19 -30.75 23.09
CA GLY A 59 9.62 -31.79 22.23
C GLY A 59 8.10 -31.88 22.29
N GLU A 60 7.42 -31.11 23.16
CA GLU A 60 5.96 -31.04 23.18
C GLU A 60 5.40 -30.13 22.08
N ALA A 61 4.26 -30.53 21.53
CA ALA A 61 3.51 -29.75 20.55
C ALA A 61 2.73 -28.63 21.24
N TRP A 62 2.67 -27.45 20.61
CA TRP A 62 2.00 -26.28 21.17
C TRP A 62 1.43 -25.37 20.09
N GLY A 63 0.56 -24.46 20.51
CA GLY A 63 0.11 -23.34 19.68
C GLY A 63 -0.93 -23.75 18.62
N PRO A 64 -2.24 -23.71 18.93
CA PRO A 64 -3.26 -23.75 17.87
C PRO A 64 -3.10 -22.55 16.93
N PRO A 65 -3.58 -22.61 15.68
CA PRO A 65 -3.42 -21.53 14.71
C PRO A 65 -3.91 -20.20 15.27
N TRP A 66 -3.06 -19.17 15.17
CA TRP A 66 -3.29 -17.81 15.67
C TRP A 66 -3.42 -17.67 17.19
N GLY A 67 -3.21 -18.77 17.92
CA GLY A 67 -3.26 -18.81 19.37
C GLY A 67 -2.02 -18.20 20.02
N THR A 68 -2.15 -17.87 21.30
CA THR A 68 -1.03 -17.39 22.12
C THR A 68 -0.75 -18.35 23.27
N THR A 69 0.51 -18.75 23.41
CA THR A 69 0.98 -19.56 24.53
C THR A 69 2.00 -18.77 25.31
N TRP A 70 1.80 -18.65 26.61
CA TRP A 70 2.78 -18.07 27.51
C TRP A 70 3.68 -19.18 28.04
N PHE A 71 4.97 -19.09 27.78
CA PHE A 71 5.97 -19.94 28.43
C PHE A 71 6.65 -19.17 29.55
N ARG A 72 7.00 -19.85 30.63
CA ARG A 72 7.86 -19.32 31.69
C ARG A 72 9.08 -20.19 31.83
N ALA A 73 10.23 -19.62 31.55
CA ALA A 73 11.53 -20.27 31.57
C ALA A 73 12.33 -19.81 32.80
N ARG A 74 12.81 -20.77 33.59
CA ARG A 74 13.58 -20.51 34.81
C ARG A 74 14.90 -21.26 34.84
N GLY A 75 15.92 -20.62 35.39
CA GLY A 75 17.23 -21.22 35.63
C GLY A 75 18.13 -20.31 36.45
N GLU A 76 19.38 -20.74 36.63
CA GLU A 76 20.41 -19.99 37.32
C GLU A 76 21.71 -20.13 36.55
N VAL A 77 22.44 -19.03 36.38
CA VAL A 77 23.75 -19.04 35.71
C VAL A 77 24.76 -19.76 36.62
N PRO A 78 25.43 -20.83 36.17
CA PRO A 78 26.44 -21.52 36.96
C PRO A 78 27.60 -20.61 37.40
N ALA A 79 28.13 -20.85 38.61
CA ALA A 79 29.22 -20.03 39.17
C ALA A 79 30.52 -20.10 38.34
N ASP A 80 30.78 -21.23 37.67
CA ASP A 80 31.94 -21.44 36.79
C ASP A 80 31.79 -20.74 35.42
N TRP A 81 30.66 -20.08 35.15
CA TRP A 81 30.46 -19.25 33.96
C TRP A 81 30.81 -17.77 34.21
N ALA A 82 31.26 -17.42 35.41
CA ALA A 82 31.73 -16.07 35.74
C ALA A 82 32.77 -15.56 34.72
N GLY A 83 32.67 -14.29 34.35
CA GLY A 83 33.50 -13.65 33.33
C GLY A 83 33.05 -13.87 31.88
N SER A 84 32.11 -14.79 31.63
CA SER A 84 31.64 -15.11 30.27
C SER A 84 30.43 -14.27 29.85
N ARG A 85 30.17 -14.15 28.54
CA ARG A 85 28.91 -13.61 28.02
C ARG A 85 27.85 -14.71 28.00
N VAL A 86 26.77 -14.53 28.76
CA VAL A 86 25.69 -15.52 28.92
C VAL A 86 24.39 -15.00 28.31
N GLU A 87 23.72 -15.86 27.55
CA GLU A 87 22.44 -15.59 26.89
C GLU A 87 21.46 -16.76 27.05
N ALA A 88 20.16 -16.47 27.10
CA ALA A 88 19.12 -17.48 26.98
C ALA A 88 18.76 -17.66 25.51
N VAL A 89 18.75 -18.90 25.02
CA VAL A 89 18.48 -19.24 23.62
C VAL A 89 17.21 -20.09 23.53
N PHE A 90 16.28 -19.65 22.71
CA PHE A 90 14.98 -20.30 22.53
C PHE A 90 14.77 -20.75 21.08
N ASP A 91 14.29 -21.98 20.92
CA ASP A 91 13.77 -22.51 19.66
C ASP A 91 12.33 -22.96 19.89
N LEU A 92 11.40 -22.18 19.35
CA LEU A 92 9.97 -22.40 19.52
C LEU A 92 9.44 -23.51 18.58
N GLY A 93 10.30 -24.12 17.77
CA GLY A 93 9.92 -25.10 16.76
C GLY A 93 9.94 -24.55 15.34
N PHE A 94 10.96 -23.75 15.00
CA PHE A 94 10.95 -23.01 13.75
C PHE A 94 10.99 -23.91 12.49
N THR A 95 10.13 -23.63 11.52
CA THR A 95 9.89 -24.44 10.31
C THR A 95 10.75 -24.04 9.10
N GLY A 96 11.66 -23.08 9.28
CA GLY A 96 12.53 -22.55 8.21
C GLY A 96 11.96 -21.37 7.42
N ALA A 97 10.69 -21.00 7.62
CA ALA A 97 10.12 -19.75 7.11
C ALA A 97 10.83 -18.50 7.68
N GLY A 98 10.61 -17.33 7.09
CA GLY A 98 11.15 -16.06 7.64
C GLY A 98 10.50 -15.66 8.99
N PRO A 99 11.07 -14.69 9.71
CA PRO A 99 10.36 -14.00 10.79
C PRO A 99 9.01 -13.46 10.28
N GLY A 100 8.00 -13.45 11.14
CA GLY A 100 6.64 -13.07 10.77
C GLY A 100 5.75 -14.16 10.16
N PHE A 101 6.30 -15.22 9.57
CA PHE A 101 5.51 -16.25 8.87
C PHE A 101 5.26 -17.51 9.72
N GLN A 102 5.68 -17.48 10.98
CA GLN A 102 5.65 -18.65 11.87
C GLN A 102 5.72 -18.22 13.34
N ALA A 103 6.03 -19.17 14.24
CA ALA A 103 6.16 -18.91 15.66
C ALA A 103 7.16 -17.79 15.98
N GLU A 104 6.77 -16.91 16.90
CA GLU A 104 7.58 -15.80 17.41
C GLU A 104 7.16 -15.46 18.83
N ALA A 105 8.04 -14.88 19.65
CA ALA A 105 7.70 -14.49 21.01
C ALA A 105 8.25 -13.14 21.43
N LEU A 106 7.49 -12.38 22.22
CA LEU A 106 8.01 -11.25 23.00
C LEU A 106 8.42 -11.74 24.38
N VAL A 107 9.67 -11.50 24.78
CA VAL A 107 10.20 -11.96 26.07
C VAL A 107 10.13 -10.84 27.09
N HIS A 108 9.57 -11.15 28.24
CA HIS A 108 9.39 -10.27 29.38
C HIS A 108 10.17 -10.78 30.58
N THR A 109 10.62 -9.87 31.43
CA THR A 109 11.04 -10.22 32.80
C THR A 109 9.84 -10.68 33.63
N ALA A 110 10.10 -11.31 34.78
CA ALA A 110 9.06 -11.60 35.78
C ALA A 110 8.28 -10.36 36.25
N GLY A 111 8.85 -9.15 36.10
CA GLY A 111 8.19 -7.87 36.40
C GLY A 111 7.40 -7.26 35.24
N GLY A 112 7.32 -7.92 34.08
CA GLY A 112 6.56 -7.44 32.92
C GLY A 112 7.31 -6.45 32.01
N VAL A 113 8.61 -6.25 32.24
CA VAL A 113 9.43 -5.41 31.35
C VAL A 113 9.76 -6.21 30.08
N PRO A 114 9.36 -5.76 28.88
CA PRO A 114 9.75 -6.40 27.63
C PRO A 114 11.25 -6.22 27.41
N LEU A 115 11.96 -7.30 27.13
CA LEU A 115 13.41 -7.29 26.92
C LEU A 115 13.73 -7.24 25.44
N LYS A 116 13.32 -8.29 24.73
CA LYS A 116 13.69 -8.59 23.35
C LYS A 116 12.70 -9.63 22.80
N ALA A 117 12.65 -9.82 21.48
CA ALA A 117 11.85 -10.84 20.86
C ALA A 117 12.69 -12.01 20.32
N VAL A 118 12.07 -13.19 20.28
CA VAL A 118 12.62 -14.42 19.71
C VAL A 118 11.89 -14.73 18.41
N ASN A 119 12.64 -15.00 17.35
CA ASN A 119 12.15 -15.43 16.05
C ASN A 119 13.20 -16.36 15.37
N PRO A 120 12.90 -16.94 14.20
CA PRO A 120 13.77 -17.92 13.54
C PRO A 120 15.20 -17.44 13.25
N ARG A 121 15.36 -16.12 13.04
CA ARG A 121 16.62 -15.43 12.71
C ARG A 121 17.23 -14.71 13.92
N ASN A 122 16.54 -14.67 15.05
CA ASN A 122 16.99 -14.03 16.27
C ASN A 122 16.52 -14.82 17.50
N ARG A 123 17.37 -15.71 18.01
CA ARG A 123 16.98 -16.72 19.01
C ARG A 123 17.44 -16.42 20.44
N HIS A 124 18.31 -15.43 20.61
CA HIS A 124 18.98 -15.16 21.88
C HIS A 124 18.30 -14.02 22.66
N VAL A 125 18.38 -14.08 23.98
CA VAL A 125 17.97 -13.03 24.91
C VAL A 125 19.14 -12.77 25.87
N PRO A 126 19.65 -11.53 25.97
CA PRO A 126 20.76 -11.23 26.86
C PRO A 126 20.44 -11.58 28.33
N VAL A 127 21.41 -12.20 29.03
CA VAL A 127 21.32 -12.47 30.48
C VAL A 127 22.37 -11.66 31.22
N ALA A 128 23.65 -11.82 30.89
CA ALA A 128 24.74 -11.08 31.53
C ALA A 128 25.98 -10.97 30.62
N ARG A 129 26.70 -9.82 30.72
CA ARG A 129 27.95 -9.55 29.99
C ARG A 129 28.83 -8.56 30.79
N PRO A 130 29.89 -9.02 31.46
CA PRO A 130 30.18 -10.41 31.82
C PRO A 130 29.21 -10.92 32.89
N ALA A 131 29.05 -12.25 32.97
CA ALA A 131 28.35 -12.90 34.08
C ALA A 131 29.19 -12.87 35.36
N VAL A 132 28.52 -12.76 36.51
CA VAL A 132 29.09 -12.89 37.86
C VAL A 132 29.02 -14.34 38.34
N GLY A 133 28.03 -15.12 37.88
CA GLY A 133 27.70 -16.44 38.39
C GLY A 133 26.65 -16.35 39.50
N GLY A 134 25.60 -17.17 39.41
CA GLY A 134 24.45 -17.19 40.33
C GLY A 134 23.30 -16.26 39.92
N GLU A 135 23.37 -15.58 38.78
CA GLU A 135 22.26 -14.78 38.27
C GLU A 135 21.03 -15.65 38.04
N ARG A 136 19.89 -15.23 38.59
CA ARG A 136 18.61 -15.93 38.43
C ARG A 136 17.92 -15.47 37.15
N VAL A 137 17.50 -16.45 36.35
CA VAL A 137 16.75 -16.24 35.12
C VAL A 137 15.30 -16.63 35.37
N ASP A 138 14.38 -15.68 35.16
CA ASP A 138 12.93 -15.89 35.20
C ASP A 138 12.29 -15.05 34.09
N LEU A 139 12.07 -15.69 32.95
CA LEU A 139 11.63 -15.06 31.70
C LEU A 139 10.25 -15.60 31.31
N LEU A 140 9.37 -14.70 30.86
CA LEU A 140 8.07 -15.05 30.28
C LEU A 140 8.07 -14.75 28.79
N LEU A 141 7.71 -15.74 27.97
CA LEU A 141 7.64 -15.64 26.53
C LEU A 141 6.16 -15.61 26.12
N GLU A 142 5.72 -14.48 25.58
CA GLU A 142 4.43 -14.37 24.92
C GLU A 142 4.57 -14.92 23.49
N ALA A 143 4.36 -16.22 23.29
CA ALA A 143 4.57 -16.87 22.01
C ALA A 143 3.30 -16.89 21.15
N ALA A 144 3.40 -16.36 19.93
CA ALA A 144 2.36 -16.39 18.92
C ALA A 144 2.53 -17.63 18.02
N ALA A 145 1.48 -18.42 17.87
CA ALA A 145 1.46 -19.60 17.00
C ALA A 145 0.93 -19.23 15.61
N ASN A 146 1.71 -18.45 14.86
CA ASN A 146 1.30 -18.02 13.52
C ASN A 146 1.47 -19.20 12.53
N PRO A 147 0.47 -19.46 11.67
CA PRO A 147 0.57 -20.43 10.59
C PRO A 147 1.40 -19.90 9.42
N ASP A 148 2.13 -20.80 8.78
CA ASP A 148 2.75 -20.53 7.48
C ASP A 148 1.71 -20.71 6.36
N ILE A 149 1.08 -19.59 5.97
CA ILE A 149 0.02 -19.56 4.96
C ILE A 149 0.50 -20.04 3.58
N LEU A 150 1.76 -19.79 3.24
CA LEU A 150 2.35 -20.16 1.94
C LEU A 150 3.29 -21.37 2.02
N GLY A 151 3.37 -22.04 3.18
CA GLY A 151 4.32 -23.13 3.44
C GLY A 151 4.11 -24.39 2.60
N ARG A 152 2.94 -24.54 1.97
CA ARG A 152 2.64 -25.61 1.00
C ARG A 152 2.76 -25.14 -0.47
N GLY A 153 3.41 -24.01 -0.69
CA GLY A 153 3.37 -23.27 -1.96
C GLY A 153 2.06 -22.49 -2.12
N PHE A 154 1.78 -22.03 -3.35
CA PHE A 154 0.51 -21.37 -3.71
C PHE A 154 -0.66 -22.37 -3.80
N LEU A 155 -0.87 -23.14 -2.73
CA LEU A 155 -2.02 -24.03 -2.59
C LEU A 155 -3.00 -23.43 -1.58
N PRO A 156 -4.31 -23.49 -1.84
CA PRO A 156 -5.33 -23.00 -0.91
C PRO A 156 -5.23 -23.68 0.46
N THR A 157 -5.36 -22.89 1.52
CA THR A 157 -5.24 -23.35 2.91
C THR A 157 -6.38 -22.80 3.77
N PRO A 158 -6.93 -23.57 4.72
CA PRO A 158 -7.95 -23.07 5.65
C PRO A 158 -7.37 -22.23 6.79
N LEU A 159 -6.04 -22.10 6.87
CA LEU A 159 -5.38 -21.42 7.99
C LEU A 159 -5.58 -19.90 7.97
N GLY A 160 -5.96 -19.31 6.84
CA GLY A 160 -6.17 -17.86 6.68
C GLY A 160 -7.48 -17.30 7.26
N ASP A 161 -8.34 -18.16 7.81
CA ASP A 161 -9.61 -17.78 8.46
C ASP A 161 -9.74 -18.52 9.80
N PRO A 162 -9.90 -17.82 10.94
CA PRO A 162 -10.07 -18.46 12.24
C PRO A 162 -11.28 -19.40 12.31
N ALA A 163 -12.33 -19.19 11.50
CA ALA A 163 -13.48 -20.08 11.41
C ALA A 163 -13.13 -21.43 10.75
N THR A 164 -12.06 -21.50 9.96
CA THR A 164 -11.67 -22.72 9.23
C THR A 164 -10.32 -23.32 9.67
N ALA A 165 -9.50 -22.57 10.41
CA ALA A 165 -8.12 -22.96 10.76
C ALA A 165 -8.02 -24.21 11.67
N GLY A 166 -9.06 -24.52 12.45
CA GLY A 166 -9.05 -25.63 13.41
C GLY A 166 -8.25 -25.30 14.68
N GLY A 167 -7.97 -26.33 15.51
CA GLY A 167 -7.32 -26.18 16.82
C GLY A 167 -6.08 -27.05 17.03
N GLU A 168 -5.59 -27.72 15.99
CA GLU A 168 -4.42 -28.60 16.09
C GLU A 168 -3.13 -27.78 16.30
N PRO A 169 -2.23 -28.18 17.23
CA PRO A 169 -0.96 -27.52 17.42
C PRO A 169 -0.12 -27.41 16.13
N LEU A 170 0.45 -26.24 15.89
CA LEU A 170 1.27 -25.96 14.70
C LEU A 170 2.75 -26.26 14.89
N HIS A 171 3.25 -26.13 16.13
CA HIS A 171 4.68 -26.07 16.41
C HIS A 171 5.07 -27.12 17.45
N VAL A 172 6.34 -27.54 17.43
CA VAL A 172 6.94 -28.41 18.44
C VAL A 172 8.11 -27.69 19.08
N PHE A 173 8.01 -27.40 20.38
CA PHE A 173 9.00 -26.58 21.07
C PHE A 173 10.36 -27.29 21.11
N ALA A 174 11.38 -26.74 20.46
CA ALA A 174 12.62 -27.47 20.16
C ALA A 174 13.77 -27.21 21.14
N GLY A 175 13.77 -26.10 21.89
CA GLY A 175 14.82 -25.85 22.88
C GLY A 175 14.68 -24.58 23.70
N ALA A 176 15.18 -24.63 24.93
CA ALA A 176 15.33 -23.48 25.82
C ALA A 176 16.53 -23.70 26.74
N ASP A 177 17.63 -22.99 26.48
CA ASP A 177 18.89 -23.18 27.19
C ASP A 177 19.48 -21.83 27.63
N LEU A 178 20.20 -21.82 28.75
CA LEU A 178 21.25 -20.84 28.99
C LEU A 178 22.50 -21.29 28.24
N ARG A 179 23.15 -20.38 27.54
CA ARG A 179 24.36 -20.64 26.77
C ARG A 179 25.43 -19.61 27.03
N VAL A 180 26.69 -20.06 26.98
CA VAL A 180 27.86 -19.18 26.95
C VAL A 180 28.20 -18.90 25.50
N LEU A 181 28.15 -17.61 25.10
CA LEU A 181 28.62 -17.18 23.79
C LEU A 181 30.16 -17.04 23.85
N ASP A 182 30.85 -17.87 23.08
CA ASP A 182 32.29 -17.73 22.85
C ASP A 182 32.51 -16.65 21.78
N GLU A 183 32.90 -15.45 22.23
CA GLU A 183 33.05 -14.29 21.35
C GLU A 183 34.16 -14.49 20.31
N GLU A 184 35.25 -15.20 20.63
CA GLU A 184 36.32 -15.45 19.67
C GLU A 184 35.89 -16.42 18.56
N VAL A 185 35.16 -17.48 18.92
CA VAL A 185 34.61 -18.42 17.92
C VAL A 185 33.51 -17.77 17.08
N TRP A 186 32.68 -16.92 17.69
CA TRP A 186 31.63 -16.18 16.98
C TRP A 186 32.22 -15.22 15.94
N GLU A 187 33.24 -14.44 16.33
CA GLU A 187 33.96 -13.56 15.42
C GLU A 187 34.68 -14.34 14.30
N LEU A 188 35.27 -15.49 14.63
CA LEU A 188 35.89 -16.38 13.65
C LEU A 188 34.89 -16.86 12.58
N ALA A 189 33.67 -17.22 12.99
CA ALA A 189 32.63 -17.63 12.06
C ALA A 189 32.32 -16.54 11.02
N HIS A 190 32.24 -15.28 11.45
CA HIS A 190 32.02 -14.13 10.57
C HIS A 190 33.23 -13.81 9.68
N ASP A 191 34.45 -13.93 10.21
CA ASP A 191 35.69 -13.76 9.45
C ASP A 191 35.77 -14.75 8.28
N LEU A 192 35.43 -16.02 8.53
CA LEU A 192 35.38 -17.07 7.52
C LEU A 192 34.25 -16.85 6.50
N ASP A 193 33.04 -16.53 6.95
CA ASP A 193 31.89 -16.29 6.08
C ASP A 193 32.18 -15.16 5.07
N VAL A 194 32.63 -13.99 5.56
CA VAL A 194 32.89 -12.81 4.72
C VAL A 194 33.98 -13.08 3.68
N LEU A 195 35.11 -13.68 4.09
CA LEU A 195 36.20 -13.96 3.18
C LEU A 195 35.84 -15.04 2.14
N ARG A 196 35.17 -16.11 2.55
CA ARG A 196 34.72 -17.17 1.63
C ARG A 196 33.73 -16.61 0.60
N GLU A 197 32.72 -15.87 1.06
CA GLU A 197 31.71 -15.28 0.18
C GLU A 197 32.32 -14.23 -0.77
N LEU A 198 33.27 -13.41 -0.30
CA LEU A 198 34.02 -12.50 -1.16
C LEU A 198 34.81 -13.24 -2.23
N ALA A 199 35.59 -14.27 -1.85
CA ALA A 199 36.38 -15.04 -2.79
C ALA A 199 35.55 -15.70 -3.90
N ALA A 200 34.29 -16.07 -3.60
CA ALA A 200 33.37 -16.65 -4.57
C ALA A 200 32.93 -15.65 -5.66
N GLU A 201 32.87 -14.35 -5.35
CA GLU A 201 32.41 -13.30 -6.28
C GLU A 201 33.56 -12.62 -7.05
N LEU A 202 34.80 -12.75 -6.58
CA LEU A 202 35.98 -12.22 -7.28
C LEU A 202 36.28 -13.03 -8.56
N GLY A 203 36.80 -12.35 -9.57
CA GLY A 203 37.18 -12.97 -10.85
C GLY A 203 38.21 -14.09 -10.67
N GLU A 204 38.11 -15.15 -11.47
CA GLU A 204 38.99 -16.32 -11.37
C GLU A 204 40.48 -15.99 -11.60
N HIS A 205 40.75 -14.89 -12.30
CA HIS A 205 42.10 -14.43 -12.60
C HIS A 205 42.59 -13.31 -11.66
N GLU A 206 41.76 -12.90 -10.68
CA GLU A 206 42.15 -11.86 -9.73
C GLU A 206 43.09 -12.43 -8.67
N PRO A 207 44.30 -11.86 -8.47
CA PRO A 207 45.23 -12.32 -7.44
C PRO A 207 44.62 -12.34 -6.03
N ARG A 208 43.75 -11.36 -5.75
CA ARG A 208 43.06 -11.22 -4.46
C ARG A 208 42.23 -12.44 -4.10
N ARG A 209 41.54 -13.06 -5.07
CA ARG A 209 40.78 -14.29 -4.85
C ARG A 209 41.67 -15.42 -4.34
N HIS A 210 42.79 -15.65 -5.03
CA HIS A 210 43.73 -16.73 -4.69
C HIS A 210 44.44 -16.48 -3.36
N GLU A 211 44.79 -15.23 -3.06
CA GLU A 211 45.33 -14.85 -1.75
C GLU A 211 44.35 -15.15 -0.60
N ILE A 212 43.07 -14.82 -0.78
CA ILE A 212 42.05 -15.12 0.23
C ILE A 212 41.93 -16.63 0.40
N LEU A 213 41.84 -17.41 -0.68
CA LEU A 213 41.77 -18.87 -0.61
C LEU A 213 42.98 -19.49 0.11
N HIS A 214 44.20 -19.05 -0.21
CA HIS A 214 45.40 -19.52 0.51
C HIS A 214 45.42 -19.09 1.97
N THR A 215 44.87 -17.92 2.30
CA THR A 215 44.75 -17.48 3.69
C THR A 215 43.73 -18.32 4.45
N LEU A 216 42.58 -18.64 3.82
CA LEU A 216 41.58 -19.54 4.37
C LEU A 216 42.15 -20.94 4.58
N ASP A 217 42.89 -21.51 3.63
CA ASP A 217 43.50 -22.84 3.77
C ASP A 217 44.48 -22.88 4.95
N ARG A 218 45.35 -21.87 5.09
CA ARG A 218 46.28 -21.74 6.23
C ARG A 218 45.56 -21.52 7.55
N ALA A 219 44.48 -20.73 7.56
CA ALA A 219 43.70 -20.51 8.77
C ALA A 219 43.10 -21.83 9.27
N LEU A 220 42.63 -22.69 8.36
CA LEU A 220 42.13 -24.02 8.72
C LEU A 220 43.22 -25.01 9.11
N ASP A 221 44.49 -24.77 8.80
CA ASP A 221 45.62 -25.55 9.34
C ASP A 221 45.88 -25.20 10.81
N ALA A 222 45.59 -23.96 11.22
CA ALA A 222 45.70 -23.51 12.60
C ALA A 222 44.47 -23.86 13.46
N LEU A 223 43.37 -24.31 12.83
CA LEU A 223 42.15 -24.71 13.54
C LEU A 223 42.34 -26.09 14.16
N ASP A 224 42.31 -26.16 15.48
CA ASP A 224 42.20 -27.43 16.20
C ASP A 224 40.73 -27.89 16.16
N PRO A 225 40.37 -28.98 15.45
CA PRO A 225 39.00 -29.44 15.37
C PRO A 225 38.48 -30.02 16.69
N ASP A 226 39.36 -30.38 17.63
CA ASP A 226 39.02 -30.92 18.94
C ASP A 226 38.99 -29.82 20.02
N ASP A 227 39.65 -28.68 19.78
CA ASP A 227 39.60 -27.47 20.62
C ASP A 227 39.45 -26.18 19.79
N VAL A 228 38.26 -26.01 19.20
CA VAL A 228 37.94 -24.85 18.36
C VAL A 228 38.05 -23.54 19.15
N SER A 229 37.59 -23.53 20.40
CA SER A 229 37.62 -22.34 21.26
C SER A 229 39.05 -21.94 21.64
N GLY A 230 39.91 -22.90 22.00
CA GLY A 230 41.31 -22.63 22.30
C GLY A 230 42.14 -22.17 21.10
N SER A 231 41.80 -22.62 19.89
CA SER A 231 42.52 -22.28 18.65
C SER A 231 41.95 -21.05 17.91
N ALA A 232 40.73 -20.58 18.23
CA ALA A 232 40.05 -19.54 17.47
C ALA A 232 40.86 -18.24 17.32
N ALA A 233 41.50 -17.77 18.39
CA ALA A 233 42.29 -16.55 18.36
C ALA A 233 43.49 -16.64 17.39
N GLU A 234 44.14 -17.82 17.32
CA GLU A 234 45.24 -18.07 16.38
C GLU A 234 44.74 -18.12 14.94
N VAL A 235 43.64 -18.82 14.68
CA VAL A 235 42.99 -18.86 13.35
C VAL A 235 42.64 -17.46 12.87
N ARG A 236 42.02 -16.64 13.74
CA ARG A 236 41.69 -15.24 13.42
C ARG A 236 42.93 -14.39 13.17
N ALA A 237 44.02 -14.62 13.88
CA ALA A 237 45.28 -13.93 13.62
C ALA A 237 45.81 -14.21 12.20
N VAL A 238 45.60 -15.42 11.66
CA VAL A 238 45.92 -15.76 10.27
C VAL A 238 45.01 -15.03 9.26
N LEU A 239 43.72 -14.87 9.57
CA LEU A 239 42.75 -14.20 8.69
C LEU A 239 42.89 -12.67 8.67
N ARG A 240 43.34 -12.07 9.79
CA ARG A 240 43.36 -10.62 10.02
C ARG A 240 44.07 -9.81 8.93
N PRO A 241 45.25 -10.19 8.40
CA PRO A 241 45.90 -9.44 7.33
C PRO A 241 45.05 -9.36 6.06
N SER A 242 44.30 -10.41 5.74
CA SER A 242 43.41 -10.42 4.58
C SER A 242 42.18 -9.56 4.79
N LEU A 243 41.61 -9.53 6.00
CA LEU A 243 40.46 -8.67 6.34
C LEU A 243 40.84 -7.18 6.43
N ALA A 244 42.06 -6.85 6.86
CA ALA A 244 42.50 -5.47 7.09
C ALA A 244 42.93 -4.71 5.83
N ARG A 245 42.88 -5.34 4.64
CA ARG A 245 43.25 -4.66 3.38
C ARG A 245 42.14 -3.70 2.95
N PRO A 246 42.44 -2.41 2.75
CA PRO A 246 41.42 -1.39 2.48
C PRO A 246 40.76 -1.59 1.12
N ALA A 247 39.48 -1.24 1.00
CA ALA A 247 38.77 -1.27 -0.26
C ALA A 247 39.46 -0.36 -1.29
N HIS A 248 39.39 -0.71 -2.57
CA HIS A 248 39.91 0.15 -3.63
C HIS A 248 39.33 1.57 -3.51
N ALA A 249 40.13 2.59 -3.85
CA ALA A 249 39.67 3.98 -3.79
C ALA A 249 38.45 4.25 -4.69
N SER A 250 38.29 3.45 -5.75
CA SER A 250 37.16 3.46 -6.67
C SER A 250 36.02 2.51 -6.28
N ALA A 251 36.10 1.87 -5.10
CA ALA A 251 35.04 0.97 -4.65
C ALA A 251 33.72 1.75 -4.49
N HIS A 252 32.63 1.13 -4.94
CA HIS A 252 31.29 1.67 -4.77
C HIS A 252 30.95 1.75 -3.28
N ARG A 253 30.21 2.79 -2.88
CA ARG A 253 29.81 3.04 -1.49
C ARG A 253 28.35 2.68 -1.27
N LEU A 254 28.10 1.72 -0.38
CA LEU A 254 26.77 1.30 0.03
C LEU A 254 26.42 1.99 1.36
N SER A 255 25.47 2.91 1.33
CA SER A 255 24.88 3.48 2.54
C SER A 255 23.82 2.53 3.07
N ALA A 256 24.17 1.77 4.10
CA ALA A 256 23.32 0.78 4.74
C ALA A 256 22.36 1.45 5.73
N VAL A 257 21.10 1.05 5.70
CA VAL A 257 20.07 1.52 6.65
C VAL A 257 19.35 0.31 7.21
N GLY A 258 19.36 0.15 8.54
CA GLY A 258 18.63 -0.95 9.18
C GLY A 258 17.14 -0.76 8.93
N HIS A 259 16.45 -1.80 8.51
CA HIS A 259 15.03 -1.70 8.16
C HIS A 259 14.31 -2.99 8.52
N ALA A 260 13.03 -2.85 8.85
CA ALA A 260 12.12 -3.97 8.96
C ALA A 260 10.83 -3.52 8.28
N HIS A 261 10.61 -4.01 7.06
CA HIS A 261 9.30 -3.89 6.46
C HIS A 261 8.33 -4.77 7.25
N ILE A 262 7.20 -4.23 7.66
CA ILE A 262 6.18 -4.96 8.41
C ILE A 262 4.84 -4.66 7.76
N ASP A 263 4.22 -5.68 7.17
CA ASP A 263 2.90 -5.50 6.59
C ASP A 263 1.85 -5.24 7.67
N SER A 264 1.10 -4.14 7.52
CA SER A 264 0.05 -3.74 8.47
C SER A 264 -1.01 -4.83 8.63
N ALA A 265 -1.31 -5.52 7.53
CA ALA A 265 -1.89 -6.85 7.50
C ALA A 265 -1.60 -7.48 6.13
N TRP A 266 -1.32 -8.79 6.11
CA TRP A 266 -1.07 -9.54 4.88
C TRP A 266 -1.47 -11.01 5.03
N LEU A 267 -0.52 -11.85 5.44
CA LEU A 267 -0.75 -13.25 5.79
C LEU A 267 -1.05 -13.41 7.29
N TRP A 268 -1.47 -12.34 7.95
CA TRP A 268 -1.87 -12.27 9.35
C TRP A 268 -2.82 -11.06 9.53
N PRO A 269 -3.70 -11.09 10.53
CA PRO A 269 -4.60 -9.98 10.83
C PRO A 269 -3.87 -8.78 11.46
N VAL A 270 -4.52 -7.61 11.46
CA VAL A 270 -3.99 -6.36 12.06
C VAL A 270 -3.60 -6.57 13.53
N ARG A 271 -4.39 -7.35 14.28
CA ARG A 271 -4.10 -7.64 15.69
C ARG A 271 -2.74 -8.30 15.90
N GLU A 272 -2.26 -9.11 14.96
CA GLU A 272 -0.94 -9.75 15.06
C GLU A 272 0.17 -8.76 14.69
N THR A 273 -0.08 -7.86 13.74
CA THR A 273 0.89 -6.81 13.40
C THR A 273 1.22 -5.90 14.58
N ARG A 274 0.23 -5.55 15.41
CA ARG A 274 0.48 -4.78 16.65
C ARG A 274 1.55 -5.44 17.53
N ARG A 275 1.52 -6.78 17.60
CA ARG A 275 2.50 -7.59 18.36
C ARG A 275 3.82 -7.73 17.60
N LYS A 276 3.80 -7.89 16.27
CA LYS A 276 5.00 -7.93 15.41
C LYS A 276 5.81 -6.63 15.48
N ALA A 277 5.14 -5.48 15.47
CA ALA A 277 5.75 -4.17 15.62
C ALA A 277 6.47 -4.08 16.98
N ALA A 278 5.79 -4.44 18.06
CA ALA A 278 6.40 -4.49 19.39
C ALA A 278 7.64 -5.41 19.46
N ARG A 279 7.53 -6.63 18.90
CA ARG A 279 8.62 -7.61 18.84
C ARG A 279 9.83 -7.08 18.06
N THR A 280 9.58 -6.52 16.89
CA THR A 280 10.62 -5.98 16.01
C THR A 280 11.29 -4.75 16.61
N PHE A 281 10.51 -3.83 17.19
CA PHE A 281 11.06 -2.60 17.77
C PHE A 281 11.82 -2.87 19.07
N ALA A 282 11.42 -3.88 19.86
CA ALA A 282 12.21 -4.36 20.99
C ALA A 282 13.57 -4.91 20.52
N ASN A 283 13.63 -5.64 19.41
CA ASN A 283 14.89 -6.11 18.84
C ASN A 283 15.77 -4.96 18.32
N ALA A 284 15.20 -4.03 17.55
CA ALA A 284 15.93 -2.91 16.99
C ALA A 284 16.47 -1.97 18.09
N THR A 285 15.68 -1.68 19.11
CA THR A 285 16.15 -0.86 20.25
C THR A 285 17.22 -1.57 21.08
N ALA A 286 17.15 -2.90 21.24
CA ALA A 286 18.22 -3.67 21.88
C ALA A 286 19.54 -3.64 21.05
N LEU A 287 19.45 -3.70 19.72
CA LEU A 287 20.63 -3.52 18.86
C LEU A 287 21.22 -2.11 18.96
N ALA A 288 20.37 -1.08 19.06
CA ALA A 288 20.82 0.30 19.27
C ALA A 288 21.60 0.48 20.59
N GLU A 289 21.31 -0.33 21.62
CA GLU A 289 22.07 -0.34 22.87
C GLU A 289 23.43 -1.07 22.72
N GLU A 290 23.54 -2.05 21.83
CA GLU A 290 24.76 -2.85 21.63
C GLU A 290 25.72 -2.25 20.58
N TYR A 291 25.20 -1.57 19.57
CA TYR A 291 25.95 -1.03 18.43
C TYR A 291 25.75 0.49 18.32
N GLU A 292 26.80 1.26 18.63
CA GLU A 292 26.76 2.73 18.61
C GLU A 292 26.43 3.28 17.21
N GLU A 293 27.00 2.66 16.17
CA GLU A 293 26.81 3.06 14.77
C GLU A 293 25.46 2.64 14.16
N PHE A 294 24.62 1.90 14.89
CA PHE A 294 23.36 1.37 14.35
C PHE A 294 22.37 2.49 14.04
N VAL A 295 21.73 2.41 12.86
CA VAL A 295 20.62 3.27 12.47
C VAL A 295 19.48 2.41 11.93
N PHE A 296 18.29 2.55 12.53
CA PHE A 296 17.08 1.85 12.10
C PHE A 296 16.04 2.82 11.52
N ALA A 297 15.57 2.56 10.31
CA ALA A 297 14.51 3.32 9.65
C ALA A 297 13.17 2.58 9.72
N CYS A 298 12.13 3.28 10.18
CA CYS A 298 10.76 2.79 10.21
C CYS A 298 9.78 3.85 9.69
N SER A 299 8.90 3.43 8.78
CA SER A 299 8.15 4.25 7.84
C SER A 299 6.71 4.60 8.27
N GLN A 300 6.03 3.69 8.97
CA GLN A 300 4.57 3.71 9.14
C GLN A 300 4.18 4.33 10.49
N ALA A 301 3.61 5.54 10.50
CA ALA A 301 3.17 6.20 11.74
C ALA A 301 2.17 5.36 12.55
N GLN A 302 1.30 4.59 11.89
CA GLN A 302 0.35 3.70 12.53
C GLN A 302 1.02 2.64 13.43
N GLN A 303 2.21 2.15 13.08
CA GLN A 303 2.94 1.16 13.88
C GLN A 303 3.51 1.78 15.16
N TYR A 304 4.02 3.01 15.05
CA TYR A 304 4.43 3.79 16.22
C TYR A 304 3.25 4.04 17.15
N ASP A 305 2.09 4.39 16.60
CA ASP A 305 0.87 4.63 17.37
C ASP A 305 0.43 3.37 18.15
N TRP A 306 0.43 2.20 17.49
CA TRP A 306 0.13 0.93 18.15
C TRP A 306 1.11 0.58 19.28
N VAL A 307 2.41 0.82 19.08
CA VAL A 307 3.42 0.54 20.11
C VAL A 307 3.37 1.55 21.25
N ARG A 308 3.10 2.83 20.96
CA ARG A 308 2.87 3.89 21.94
C ARG A 308 1.71 3.52 22.87
N GLU A 309 0.59 3.06 22.31
CA GLU A 309 -0.59 2.68 23.07
C GLU A 309 -0.44 1.35 23.82
N GLY A 310 0.12 0.33 23.16
CA GLY A 310 0.13 -1.04 23.68
C GLY A 310 1.39 -1.45 24.45
N GLN A 311 2.53 -0.79 24.22
CA GLN A 311 3.85 -1.21 24.72
C GLN A 311 4.72 0.00 25.13
N PRO A 312 4.31 0.75 26.19
CA PRO A 312 4.93 2.02 26.56
C PRO A 312 6.42 1.94 26.89
N LEU A 313 6.90 0.82 27.44
CA LEU A 313 8.33 0.64 27.73
C LEU A 313 9.17 0.46 26.46
N VAL A 314 8.61 -0.15 25.41
CA VAL A 314 9.28 -0.22 24.09
C VAL A 314 9.25 1.15 23.43
N TRP A 315 8.11 1.86 23.53
CA TRP A 315 7.98 3.23 23.07
C TRP A 315 9.04 4.18 23.66
N GLU A 316 9.27 4.12 24.98
CA GLU A 316 10.34 4.92 25.62
C GLU A 316 11.72 4.63 25.03
N ARG A 317 12.04 3.38 24.71
CA ARG A 317 13.31 3.02 24.07
C ARG A 317 13.42 3.56 22.65
N ILE A 318 12.31 3.57 21.89
CA ILE A 318 12.27 4.19 20.56
C ILE A 318 12.56 5.69 20.67
N VAL A 319 11.88 6.40 21.57
CA VAL A 319 12.11 7.85 21.80
C VAL A 319 13.59 8.12 22.11
N ARG A 320 14.21 7.37 23.02
CA ARG A 320 15.64 7.53 23.33
C ARG A 320 16.55 7.20 22.14
N ALA A 321 16.19 6.20 21.31
CA ALA A 321 16.97 5.87 20.12
C ALA A 321 16.88 6.97 19.05
N VAL A 322 15.71 7.62 18.92
CA VAL A 322 15.53 8.80 18.06
C VAL A 322 16.38 9.96 18.56
N GLU A 323 16.36 10.25 19.87
CA GLU A 323 17.20 11.31 20.47
C GLU A 323 18.70 11.08 20.27
N ARG A 324 19.15 9.82 20.25
CA ARG A 324 20.55 9.44 19.97
C ARG A 324 20.89 9.40 18.47
N GLY A 325 19.93 9.59 17.57
CA GLY A 325 20.14 9.49 16.12
C GLY A 325 20.30 8.06 15.59
N GLN A 326 20.02 7.05 16.41
CA GLN A 326 20.09 5.61 16.04
C GLN A 326 18.75 5.09 15.49
N TRP A 327 17.72 5.93 15.48
CA TRP A 327 16.42 5.62 14.93
C TRP A 327 15.95 6.77 14.03
N ALA A 328 15.59 6.44 12.80
CA ALA A 328 15.16 7.35 11.75
C ALA A 328 13.65 7.17 11.47
N PRO A 329 12.78 8.06 11.96
CA PRO A 329 11.42 8.15 11.45
C PRO A 329 11.46 8.56 9.97
N VAL A 330 11.01 7.69 9.07
CA VAL A 330 11.00 7.92 7.61
C VAL A 330 9.59 7.75 7.04
N GLY A 331 9.42 7.90 5.73
CA GLY A 331 8.15 7.66 5.04
C GLY A 331 7.18 8.84 5.14
N GLY A 332 6.88 9.27 6.36
CA GLY A 332 5.99 10.39 6.63
C GLY A 332 4.53 10.13 6.24
N MET A 333 4.15 8.86 6.02
CA MET A 333 2.77 8.44 5.75
C MET A 333 2.17 7.76 6.99
N TRP A 334 0.83 7.72 7.05
CA TRP A 334 0.13 6.98 8.11
C TRP A 334 0.44 5.49 8.03
N VAL A 335 0.30 4.92 6.84
CA VAL A 335 0.78 3.58 6.48
C VAL A 335 1.52 3.60 5.14
N GLU A 336 2.23 2.53 4.79
CA GLU A 336 2.74 2.35 3.44
C GLU A 336 1.57 1.97 2.52
N SER A 337 0.85 2.97 2.01
CA SER A 337 -0.35 2.75 1.22
C SER A 337 -0.04 2.17 -0.16
N ASP A 338 -1.05 1.58 -0.79
CA ASP A 338 -0.99 1.36 -2.25
C ASP A 338 -0.80 2.70 -2.99
N GLY A 339 -0.06 2.67 -4.09
CA GLY A 339 0.30 3.87 -4.86
C GLY A 339 -0.70 4.27 -5.96
N ASN A 340 -1.74 3.45 -6.22
CA ASN A 340 -2.65 3.62 -7.35
C ASN A 340 -4.13 3.68 -6.95
N LEU A 341 -4.56 2.90 -5.97
CA LEU A 341 -5.98 2.70 -5.63
C LEU A 341 -6.58 3.77 -4.70
N PRO A 342 -5.87 4.33 -3.70
CA PRO A 342 -6.41 5.41 -2.87
C PRO A 342 -6.72 6.67 -3.68
N GLY A 343 -7.80 7.38 -3.36
CA GLY A 343 -8.14 8.66 -3.95
C GLY A 343 -7.09 9.74 -3.68
N GLY A 344 -7.10 10.82 -4.47
CA GLY A 344 -6.10 11.89 -4.34
C GLY A 344 -6.08 12.54 -2.96
N GLU A 345 -7.26 12.88 -2.43
CA GLU A 345 -7.35 13.43 -1.08
C GLU A 345 -6.87 12.43 -0.03
N ALA A 346 -7.16 11.13 -0.19
CA ALA A 346 -6.69 10.09 0.73
C ALA A 346 -5.14 9.98 0.74
N LEU A 347 -4.47 10.06 -0.42
CA LEU A 347 -2.99 10.13 -0.45
C LEU A 347 -2.45 11.39 0.24
N ALA A 348 -3.13 12.54 0.11
CA ALA A 348 -2.75 13.72 0.87
C ALA A 348 -2.99 13.54 2.38
N ARG A 349 -4.03 12.79 2.78
CA ARG A 349 -4.28 12.41 4.18
C ARG A 349 -3.26 11.42 4.72
N GLN A 350 -2.78 10.46 3.92
CA GLN A 350 -1.64 9.61 4.29
C GLN A 350 -0.47 10.47 4.77
N PHE A 351 -0.07 11.48 3.98
CA PHE A 351 1.03 12.38 4.35
C PHE A 351 0.70 13.27 5.55
N THR A 352 -0.45 13.91 5.58
CA THR A 352 -0.76 14.87 6.66
C THR A 352 -0.89 14.20 8.02
N HIS A 353 -1.56 13.04 8.11
CA HIS A 353 -1.64 12.29 9.37
C HIS A 353 -0.27 11.72 9.78
N GLY A 354 0.49 11.15 8.85
CA GLY A 354 1.83 10.62 9.13
C GLY A 354 2.81 11.69 9.60
N LYS A 355 2.92 12.81 8.88
CA LYS A 355 3.83 13.92 9.23
C LYS A 355 3.45 14.59 10.54
N ARG A 356 2.16 14.82 10.81
CA ARG A 356 1.73 15.37 12.11
C ARG A 356 2.09 14.45 13.25
N PHE A 357 1.89 13.14 13.10
CA PHE A 357 2.28 12.18 14.11
C PHE A 357 3.77 12.31 14.47
N PHE A 358 4.65 12.33 13.47
CA PHE A 358 6.11 12.46 13.72
C PHE A 358 6.51 13.81 14.30
N LEU A 359 5.89 14.90 13.86
CA LEU A 359 6.11 16.24 14.41
C LEU A 359 5.68 16.31 15.88
N GLU A 360 4.51 15.78 16.22
CA GLU A 360 3.94 15.80 17.56
C GLU A 360 4.75 14.96 18.55
N HIS A 361 5.17 13.76 18.15
CA HIS A 361 5.76 12.77 19.05
C HIS A 361 7.28 12.83 19.13
N PHE A 362 7.95 13.29 18.07
CA PHE A 362 9.41 13.32 18.00
C PHE A 362 9.99 14.69 17.65
N GLY A 363 9.17 15.67 17.24
CA GLY A 363 9.67 16.94 16.70
C GLY A 363 10.41 16.77 15.37
N VAL A 364 10.21 15.66 14.67
CA VAL A 364 10.93 15.31 13.43
C VAL A 364 10.09 15.64 12.21
N GLU A 365 10.62 16.50 11.34
CA GLU A 365 10.09 16.72 9.99
C GLU A 365 10.71 15.70 9.04
N THR A 366 9.92 14.70 8.63
CA THR A 366 10.38 13.68 7.68
C THR A 366 10.65 14.28 6.30
N LYS A 367 11.84 14.01 5.75
CA LYS A 367 12.31 14.59 4.48
C LYS A 367 12.07 13.73 3.25
N GLY A 368 11.70 12.46 3.39
CA GLY A 368 11.39 11.66 2.22
C GLY A 368 10.33 10.60 2.41
N VAL A 369 9.80 10.19 1.27
CA VAL A 369 8.83 9.10 1.15
C VAL A 369 9.59 7.79 1.01
N TRP A 370 9.18 6.80 1.80
CA TRP A 370 9.77 5.46 1.87
C TRP A 370 8.64 4.46 1.64
N LEU A 371 8.54 3.97 0.40
CA LEU A 371 7.51 3.03 -0.05
C LEU A 371 8.17 1.88 -0.83
N PRO A 372 8.82 0.93 -0.14
CA PRO A 372 9.55 -0.13 -0.81
C PRO A 372 8.64 -1.11 -1.54
N ASP A 373 7.43 -1.37 -1.05
CA ASP A 373 6.63 -2.53 -1.49
C ASP A 373 5.31 -2.22 -2.22
N SER A 374 4.91 -0.96 -2.41
CA SER A 374 3.66 -0.63 -3.12
C SER A 374 3.67 -1.08 -4.59
N PHE A 375 2.51 -1.51 -5.11
CA PHE A 375 2.36 -2.17 -6.42
C PHE A 375 2.21 -1.17 -7.60
N GLY A 376 3.23 -0.34 -7.76
CA GLY A 376 3.29 0.75 -8.75
C GLY A 376 2.85 2.09 -8.19
N TYR A 377 3.12 3.16 -8.95
CA TYR A 377 2.94 4.54 -8.47
C TYR A 377 2.34 5.46 -9.53
N ASN A 378 1.32 6.21 -9.13
CA ASN A 378 0.64 7.17 -10.00
C ASN A 378 1.51 8.40 -10.33
N ALA A 379 1.19 9.07 -11.43
CA ALA A 379 1.98 10.18 -11.96
C ALA A 379 1.75 11.54 -11.24
N ALA A 380 0.84 11.64 -10.27
CA ALA A 380 0.65 12.86 -9.46
C ALA A 380 1.46 12.83 -8.15
N PHE A 381 2.03 11.68 -7.81
CA PHE A 381 2.76 11.45 -6.57
C PHE A 381 3.92 12.45 -6.32
N PRO A 382 4.76 12.81 -7.32
CA PRO A 382 5.82 13.80 -7.11
C PRO A 382 5.29 15.13 -6.59
N GLN A 383 4.17 15.61 -7.15
CA GLN A 383 3.56 16.86 -6.71
C GLN A 383 3.05 16.76 -5.27
N LEU A 384 2.33 15.68 -4.95
CA LEU A 384 1.83 15.45 -3.59
C LEU A 384 2.97 15.39 -2.58
N ALA A 385 4.05 14.68 -2.92
CA ALA A 385 5.21 14.58 -2.05
C ALA A 385 5.88 15.95 -1.82
N ARG A 386 6.03 16.77 -2.87
CA ARG A 386 6.59 18.13 -2.75
C ARG A 386 5.67 19.06 -1.96
N LEU A 387 4.36 18.95 -2.13
CA LEU A 387 3.39 19.71 -1.34
C LEU A 387 3.32 19.26 0.13
N ALA A 388 3.74 18.04 0.45
CA ALA A 388 3.97 17.59 1.83
C ALA A 388 5.35 18.00 2.38
N GLY A 389 6.19 18.68 1.59
CA GLY A 389 7.53 19.11 1.99
C GLY A 389 8.62 18.05 1.86
N PHE A 390 8.38 16.94 1.16
CA PHE A 390 9.42 15.94 0.93
C PHE A 390 10.43 16.38 -0.14
N GLU A 391 11.65 15.89 0.01
CA GLU A 391 12.82 16.18 -0.84
C GLU A 391 13.22 14.97 -1.69
N TRP A 392 12.98 13.75 -1.19
CA TRP A 392 13.38 12.52 -1.85
C TRP A 392 12.33 11.40 -1.74
N PHE A 393 12.41 10.42 -2.64
CA PHE A 393 11.52 9.24 -2.73
C PHE A 393 12.36 7.96 -2.85
N LEU A 394 11.96 6.92 -2.13
CA LEU A 394 12.56 5.59 -2.19
C LEU A 394 11.50 4.51 -2.44
N SER A 395 11.81 3.59 -3.35
CA SER A 395 11.02 2.38 -3.58
C SER A 395 11.90 1.20 -4.03
N GLN A 396 11.39 -0.02 -3.92
CA GLN A 396 12.08 -1.24 -4.33
C GLN A 396 11.29 -2.08 -5.35
N LYS A 397 9.95 -2.11 -5.24
CA LYS A 397 9.08 -3.02 -5.99
C LYS A 397 9.21 -2.91 -7.50
N MET A 398 9.66 -1.76 -8.01
CA MET A 398 9.89 -1.55 -9.45
C MET A 398 10.97 -2.44 -10.06
N SER A 399 11.90 -2.98 -9.24
CA SER A 399 12.88 -3.99 -9.67
C SER A 399 12.23 -5.31 -10.12
N TRP A 400 10.99 -5.58 -9.71
CA TRP A 400 10.25 -6.80 -10.03
C TRP A 400 9.55 -6.78 -11.40
N ASN A 401 9.79 -5.74 -12.21
CA ASN A 401 9.24 -5.72 -13.57
C ASN A 401 9.71 -6.93 -14.38
N GLN A 402 8.73 -7.66 -14.95
CA GLN A 402 8.96 -8.94 -15.63
C GLN A 402 9.80 -8.79 -16.90
N THR A 403 9.59 -7.71 -17.66
CA THR A 403 10.24 -7.48 -18.96
C THR A 403 11.04 -6.19 -18.96
N ASN A 404 10.44 -5.06 -18.55
CA ASN A 404 11.09 -3.75 -18.67
C ASN A 404 11.61 -3.23 -17.34
N GLN A 405 12.92 -3.35 -17.17
CA GLN A 405 13.64 -2.74 -16.06
C GLN A 405 13.70 -1.21 -16.24
N LEU A 406 13.45 -0.47 -15.16
CA LEU A 406 13.63 0.98 -15.19
C LEU A 406 15.10 1.31 -15.49
N PRO A 407 15.37 2.32 -16.33
CA PRO A 407 16.73 2.57 -16.80
C PRO A 407 17.66 3.17 -15.74
N HIS A 408 17.12 3.61 -14.59
CA HIS A 408 17.83 4.39 -13.59
C HIS A 408 17.60 3.88 -12.17
N HIS A 409 18.65 3.93 -11.34
CA HIS A 409 18.54 3.77 -9.89
C HIS A 409 18.58 5.11 -9.16
N THR A 410 19.21 6.15 -9.70
CA THR A 410 19.25 7.50 -9.08
C THR A 410 18.89 8.57 -10.12
N PHE A 411 17.75 9.23 -9.93
CA PHE A 411 17.16 10.09 -10.97
C PHE A 411 16.13 11.08 -10.39
N TRP A 412 15.67 12.03 -11.20
CA TRP A 412 14.52 12.88 -10.90
C TRP A 412 13.24 12.26 -11.43
N TRP A 413 12.28 12.00 -10.54
CA TRP A 413 10.93 11.62 -10.94
C TRP A 413 10.06 12.87 -11.12
N GLU A 414 9.54 13.06 -12.33
CA GLU A 414 8.67 14.16 -12.71
C GLU A 414 7.21 13.72 -12.80
N GLY A 415 6.33 14.43 -12.09
CA GLY A 415 4.88 14.21 -12.12
C GLY A 415 4.20 14.92 -13.29
N ILE A 416 2.90 14.68 -13.46
CA ILE A 416 2.09 15.24 -14.57
C ILE A 416 2.05 16.78 -14.62
N ASP A 417 2.30 17.46 -13.50
CA ASP A 417 2.35 18.93 -13.41
C ASP A 417 3.75 19.51 -13.67
N GLY A 418 4.77 18.64 -13.80
CA GLY A 418 6.18 19.01 -13.90
C GLY A 418 6.91 19.13 -12.56
N SER A 419 6.26 18.86 -11.42
CA SER A 419 6.96 18.78 -10.14
C SER A 419 7.93 17.60 -10.12
N ARG A 420 9.12 17.81 -9.55
CA ARG A 420 10.18 16.78 -9.47
C ARG A 420 10.53 16.43 -8.04
N ILE A 421 10.76 15.14 -7.78
CA ILE A 421 11.31 14.60 -6.54
C ILE A 421 12.53 13.72 -6.83
N PHE A 422 13.56 13.79 -5.99
CA PHE A 422 14.79 13.03 -6.21
C PHE A 422 14.57 11.59 -5.76
N THR A 423 14.71 10.64 -6.68
CA THR A 423 14.30 9.25 -6.47
C THR A 423 15.50 8.32 -6.47
N HIS A 424 15.48 7.36 -5.54
CA HIS A 424 16.44 6.26 -5.52
C HIS A 424 15.75 4.89 -5.43
N PHE A 425 16.18 3.95 -6.26
CA PHE A 425 15.88 2.53 -6.12
C PHE A 425 17.15 1.80 -5.70
N PRO A 426 17.17 1.06 -4.57
CA PRO A 426 18.33 0.27 -4.17
C PRO A 426 18.71 -0.78 -5.24
N PRO A 427 19.95 -0.77 -5.76
CA PRO A 427 20.37 -1.69 -6.83
C PRO A 427 20.60 -3.13 -6.34
N VAL A 428 20.49 -3.37 -5.04
CA VAL A 428 20.56 -4.72 -4.45
C VAL A 428 19.31 -5.55 -4.72
N ASP A 429 18.27 -4.95 -5.31
CA ASP A 429 17.00 -5.58 -5.67
C ASP A 429 16.17 -6.14 -4.50
N THR A 430 16.45 -5.70 -3.27
CA THR A 430 15.76 -6.10 -2.04
C THR A 430 15.80 -4.98 -1.00
N TYR A 431 14.82 -4.95 -0.10
CA TYR A 431 14.84 -4.15 1.13
C TYR A 431 15.14 -5.00 2.37
N ASN A 432 15.48 -6.28 2.16
CA ASN A 432 15.77 -7.28 3.17
C ASN A 432 17.23 -7.80 3.04
N ALA A 433 18.20 -6.91 2.80
CA ALA A 433 19.58 -7.33 2.55
C ALA A 433 20.24 -7.97 3.80
N GLU A 434 21.11 -8.96 3.60
CA GLU A 434 21.87 -9.64 4.66
C GLU A 434 23.39 -9.43 4.57
N PHE A 435 23.84 -8.60 3.61
CA PHE A 435 25.25 -8.37 3.29
C PHE A 435 26.01 -9.63 2.89
N THR A 436 25.38 -10.50 2.10
CA THR A 436 26.09 -11.61 1.48
C THR A 436 27.05 -11.12 0.40
N GLY A 437 28.13 -11.85 0.14
CA GLY A 437 29.08 -11.50 -0.93
C GLY A 437 28.37 -11.28 -2.29
N ARG A 438 27.40 -12.14 -2.59
CA ARG A 438 26.56 -12.06 -3.80
C ARG A 438 25.74 -10.77 -3.86
N GLU A 439 25.09 -10.37 -2.76
CA GLU A 439 24.32 -9.12 -2.71
C GLU A 439 25.22 -7.90 -2.91
N MET A 440 26.40 -7.87 -2.27
CA MET A 440 27.35 -6.77 -2.41
C MET A 440 27.83 -6.65 -3.86
N ALA A 441 28.22 -7.77 -4.47
CA ALA A 441 28.65 -7.78 -5.86
C ALA A 441 27.50 -7.45 -6.83
N HIS A 442 26.28 -7.93 -6.57
CA HIS A 442 25.08 -7.61 -7.35
C HIS A 442 24.76 -6.12 -7.33
N ALA A 443 24.73 -5.49 -6.15
CA ALA A 443 24.46 -4.07 -6.00
C ALA A 443 25.39 -3.20 -6.87
N VAL A 444 26.69 -3.54 -6.89
CA VAL A 444 27.68 -2.83 -7.72
C VAL A 444 27.47 -3.10 -9.22
N ARG A 445 27.26 -4.36 -9.62
CA ARG A 445 27.05 -4.72 -11.03
C ARG A 445 25.78 -4.10 -11.61
N ASN A 446 24.71 -4.07 -10.80
CA ASN A 446 23.37 -3.66 -11.20
C ASN A 446 23.17 -2.14 -11.23
N TYR A 447 23.90 -1.37 -10.41
CA TYR A 447 23.80 0.09 -10.39
C TYR A 447 23.96 0.71 -11.79
N ARG A 448 23.00 1.57 -12.19
CA ARG A 448 22.83 2.02 -13.59
C ARG A 448 23.61 3.29 -13.90
N GLU A 449 23.75 4.18 -12.92
CA GLU A 449 24.49 5.44 -13.04
C GLU A 449 26.00 5.27 -12.81
N LYS A 450 26.52 4.04 -12.90
CA LYS A 450 27.96 3.76 -12.73
C LYS A 450 28.81 4.61 -13.67
N GLY A 451 29.86 5.21 -13.11
CA GLY A 451 30.75 6.15 -13.80
C GLY A 451 30.40 7.62 -13.56
N ALA A 452 29.14 7.94 -13.24
CA ALA A 452 28.74 9.28 -12.79
C ALA A 452 28.40 9.30 -11.29
N GLY A 453 27.77 8.23 -10.79
CA GLY A 453 27.57 7.97 -9.38
C GLY A 453 28.43 6.80 -8.89
N THR A 454 28.83 6.88 -7.63
CA THR A 454 29.66 5.89 -6.91
C THR A 454 29.05 5.49 -5.57
N ARG A 455 27.76 5.80 -5.34
CA ARG A 455 27.03 5.40 -4.13
C ARG A 455 25.62 4.91 -4.39
N SER A 456 25.13 4.01 -3.55
CA SER A 456 23.73 3.59 -3.49
C SER A 456 23.30 3.25 -2.07
N LEU A 457 22.00 3.26 -1.79
CA LEU A 457 21.44 2.88 -0.49
C LEU A 457 21.16 1.38 -0.47
N VAL A 458 21.30 0.74 0.70
CA VAL A 458 20.92 -0.66 0.94
C VAL A 458 20.13 -0.78 2.24
N PRO A 459 18.80 -1.01 2.17
CA PRO A 459 18.04 -1.39 3.36
C PRO A 459 18.39 -2.83 3.75
N PHE A 460 18.73 -3.05 5.02
CA PHE A 460 19.14 -4.37 5.52
C PHE A 460 18.31 -4.81 6.73
N GLY A 461 18.11 -6.12 6.86
CA GLY A 461 17.26 -6.71 7.89
C GLY A 461 16.29 -7.74 7.34
N HIS A 462 15.51 -8.35 8.22
CA HIS A 462 14.39 -9.21 7.83
C HIS A 462 13.09 -8.41 7.90
N GLY A 463 12.33 -8.42 6.81
CA GLY A 463 11.07 -7.68 6.66
C GLY A 463 9.91 -8.58 6.26
N ASP A 464 8.95 -7.98 5.55
CA ASP A 464 7.63 -8.48 5.14
C ASP A 464 6.72 -8.76 6.35
N GLY A 465 7.20 -9.48 7.36
CA GLY A 465 6.49 -9.75 8.61
C GLY A 465 7.18 -9.28 9.89
N GLY A 466 8.23 -8.47 9.77
CA GLY A 466 9.08 -8.00 10.87
C GLY A 466 10.33 -8.85 11.09
N GLY A 467 10.93 -8.68 12.28
CA GLY A 467 12.21 -9.30 12.65
C GLY A 467 13.36 -8.29 12.71
N GLY A 468 13.53 -7.52 11.63
CA GLY A 468 14.52 -6.44 11.49
C GLY A 468 15.96 -6.92 11.38
N PRO A 469 16.93 -5.99 11.51
CA PRO A 469 18.35 -6.30 11.54
C PRO A 469 18.75 -7.26 12.66
N THR A 470 19.88 -7.96 12.48
CA THR A 470 20.47 -8.83 13.52
C THR A 470 21.90 -8.40 13.86
N ARG A 471 22.44 -8.90 14.99
CA ARG A 471 23.82 -8.63 15.39
C ARG A 471 24.84 -9.18 14.37
N GLU A 472 24.50 -10.30 13.75
CA GLU A 472 25.32 -10.93 12.70
C GLU A 472 25.43 -10.04 11.46
N MET A 473 24.37 -9.31 11.10
CA MET A 473 24.40 -8.33 10.00
C MET A 473 25.30 -7.13 10.35
N MET A 474 25.27 -6.67 11.60
CA MET A 474 26.16 -5.59 12.05
C MET A 474 27.64 -6.02 12.01
N GLU A 475 27.95 -7.25 12.40
CA GLU A 475 29.31 -7.77 12.30
C GLU A 475 29.80 -7.97 10.86
N ARG A 476 28.89 -8.35 9.94
CA ARG A 476 29.17 -8.34 8.51
C ARG A 476 29.44 -6.93 8.00
N ALA A 477 28.60 -5.96 8.37
CA ALA A 477 28.77 -4.56 7.96
C ALA A 477 30.13 -3.99 8.40
N ARG A 478 30.57 -4.26 9.64
CA ARG A 478 31.90 -3.86 10.14
C ARG A 478 33.05 -4.42 9.30
N ARG A 479 32.98 -5.70 8.92
CA ARG A 479 33.98 -6.36 8.08
C ARG A 479 33.99 -5.82 6.65
N LEU A 480 32.83 -5.37 6.15
CA LEU A 480 32.66 -4.81 4.80
C LEU A 480 32.87 -3.29 4.75
N ALA A 481 33.18 -2.63 5.87
CA ALA A 481 33.35 -1.18 5.94
C ALA A 481 34.43 -0.67 4.98
N ASP A 482 35.54 -1.40 4.87
CA ASP A 482 36.65 -1.05 3.98
C ASP A 482 37.44 -2.29 3.53
N LEU A 483 36.76 -3.30 2.95
CA LEU A 483 37.39 -4.56 2.53
C LEU A 483 37.78 -4.58 1.04
N GLU A 484 39.05 -4.82 0.75
CA GLU A 484 39.56 -4.96 -0.62
C GLU A 484 38.89 -6.10 -1.38
N GLY A 485 38.25 -5.74 -2.50
CA GLY A 485 37.49 -6.64 -3.38
C GLY A 485 35.97 -6.49 -3.23
N SER A 486 35.49 -5.83 -2.17
CA SER A 486 34.06 -5.58 -1.94
C SER A 486 33.71 -4.09 -2.12
N ALA A 487 32.41 -3.80 -2.14
CA ALA A 487 31.89 -2.45 -1.91
C ALA A 487 32.14 -2.03 -0.45
N ARG A 488 32.28 -0.72 -0.22
CA ARG A 488 32.39 -0.14 1.13
C ARG A 488 31.01 0.00 1.74
N VAL A 489 30.78 -0.57 2.92
CA VAL A 489 29.49 -0.48 3.62
C VAL A 489 29.57 0.52 4.76
N GLU A 490 28.68 1.51 4.78
CA GLU A 490 28.57 2.50 5.86
C GLU A 490 27.13 2.51 6.37
N VAL A 491 26.91 2.16 7.64
CA VAL A 491 25.60 2.27 8.27
C VAL A 491 25.32 3.74 8.60
N GLY A 492 24.17 4.28 8.19
CA GLY A 492 23.87 5.68 8.40
C GLY A 492 22.42 6.08 8.13
N HIS A 493 22.13 7.36 8.38
CA HIS A 493 20.78 7.90 8.18
C HIS A 493 20.45 8.06 6.68
N PRO A 494 19.25 7.69 6.21
CA PRO A 494 18.88 7.79 4.80
C PRO A 494 18.97 9.21 4.23
N ASP A 495 18.62 10.24 5.01
CA ASP A 495 18.79 11.64 4.57
C ASP A 495 20.24 11.98 4.21
N ALA A 496 21.23 11.40 4.91
CA ALA A 496 22.63 11.65 4.62
C ALA A 496 23.03 11.04 3.28
N PHE A 497 22.53 9.84 2.98
CA PHE A 497 22.67 9.24 1.65
C PHE A 497 22.08 10.14 0.56
N PHE A 498 20.83 10.57 0.70
CA PHE A 498 20.14 11.35 -0.33
C PHE A 498 20.79 12.72 -0.57
N ALA A 499 21.20 13.40 0.51
CA ALA A 499 21.95 14.64 0.40
C ALA A 499 23.25 14.45 -0.38
N ALA A 500 24.00 13.40 -0.07
CA ALA A 500 25.28 13.13 -0.70
C ALA A 500 25.15 12.59 -2.14
N ALA A 501 24.14 11.79 -2.43
CA ALA A 501 23.83 11.28 -3.77
C ALA A 501 23.43 12.43 -4.70
N ARG A 502 22.59 13.37 -4.21
CA ARG A 502 22.18 14.55 -4.97
C ARG A 502 23.35 15.52 -5.20
N ALA A 503 24.25 15.67 -4.23
CA ALA A 503 25.45 16.49 -4.40
C ALA A 503 26.45 15.88 -5.39
N GLU A 504 26.58 14.56 -5.40
CA GLU A 504 27.45 13.82 -6.33
C GLU A 504 26.89 13.78 -7.75
N TYR A 505 25.57 13.71 -7.89
CA TYR A 505 24.89 13.56 -9.18
C TYR A 505 23.86 14.67 -9.45
N PRO A 506 24.30 15.93 -9.62
CA PRO A 506 23.42 17.08 -9.79
C PRO A 506 22.59 17.03 -11.09
N ASP A 507 23.19 16.50 -12.17
CA ASP A 507 22.58 16.39 -13.51
C ASP A 507 21.89 15.04 -13.73
N ALA A 508 21.26 14.49 -12.68
CA ALA A 508 20.58 13.22 -12.74
C ALA A 508 19.47 13.19 -13.83
N PRO A 509 19.24 12.05 -14.49
CA PRO A 509 18.24 11.92 -15.56
C PRO A 509 16.83 12.11 -15.03
N VAL A 510 15.87 12.38 -15.91
CA VAL A 510 14.47 12.59 -15.54
C VAL A 510 13.61 11.45 -16.09
N TRP A 511 12.81 10.83 -15.23
CA TRP A 511 11.70 9.96 -15.62
C TRP A 511 10.38 10.71 -15.42
N SER A 512 9.59 10.86 -16.47
CA SER A 512 8.31 11.60 -16.43
C SER A 512 7.12 10.64 -16.53
N GLY A 513 6.14 10.80 -15.65
CA GLY A 513 4.91 10.01 -15.64
C GLY A 513 4.86 8.94 -14.56
N GLU A 514 4.04 7.91 -14.78
CA GLU A 514 3.79 6.84 -13.80
C GLU A 514 4.94 5.83 -13.72
N PHE A 515 5.06 5.16 -12.57
CA PHE A 515 5.84 3.93 -12.43
C PHE A 515 4.89 2.74 -12.55
N TYR A 516 4.73 2.26 -13.78
CA TYR A 516 3.90 1.10 -14.07
C TYR A 516 4.63 -0.20 -13.68
N MET A 517 4.06 -0.94 -12.72
CA MET A 517 4.57 -2.24 -12.29
C MET A 517 4.04 -3.35 -13.21
N GLU A 518 4.95 -4.16 -13.75
CA GLU A 518 4.61 -5.25 -14.68
C GLU A 518 4.23 -6.56 -14.00
N GLY A 519 4.01 -6.53 -12.70
CA GLY A 519 3.43 -7.60 -11.91
C GLY A 519 2.27 -7.06 -11.09
N HIS A 520 1.61 -7.94 -10.37
CA HIS A 520 0.55 -7.64 -9.42
C HIS A 520 -0.68 -6.95 -10.03
N ARG A 521 -0.96 -7.14 -11.33
CA ARG A 521 -2.06 -6.46 -12.04
C ARG A 521 -3.47 -6.92 -11.61
N ALA A 522 -3.59 -8.07 -10.95
CA ALA A 522 -4.86 -8.54 -10.39
C ALA A 522 -5.41 -7.63 -9.32
N THR A 523 -4.51 -6.95 -8.63
CA THR A 523 -4.81 -6.16 -7.45
C THR A 523 -5.76 -5.00 -7.72
N TYR A 524 -5.97 -4.66 -8.99
CA TYR A 524 -6.98 -3.69 -9.39
C TYR A 524 -8.42 -4.24 -9.32
N THR A 525 -8.60 -5.57 -9.19
CA THR A 525 -9.91 -6.24 -9.25
C THR A 525 -10.19 -7.17 -8.05
N SER A 526 -9.20 -7.94 -7.55
CA SER A 526 -9.39 -8.89 -6.44
C SER A 526 -10.00 -8.23 -5.20
N GLN A 527 -10.86 -8.92 -4.45
CA GLN A 527 -11.52 -8.38 -3.23
C GLN A 527 -12.33 -7.10 -3.54
N ALA A 528 -13.30 -7.24 -4.44
CA ALA A 528 -14.11 -6.14 -4.95
C ALA A 528 -14.90 -5.43 -3.85
N ARG A 529 -15.33 -6.15 -2.81
CA ARG A 529 -16.06 -5.59 -1.66
C ARG A 529 -15.19 -4.65 -0.83
N THR A 530 -13.94 -5.01 -0.55
CA THR A 530 -12.94 -4.15 0.12
C THR A 530 -12.72 -2.85 -0.66
N LYS A 531 -12.52 -2.95 -1.98
CA LYS A 531 -12.34 -1.80 -2.88
C LYS A 531 -13.53 -0.85 -2.93
N ARG A 532 -14.74 -1.41 -2.98
CA ARG A 532 -16.00 -0.66 -2.90
C ARG A 532 -16.13 0.04 -1.54
N GLY A 533 -15.78 -0.64 -0.45
CA GLY A 533 -15.75 -0.09 0.91
C GLY A 533 -14.83 1.13 1.01
N ASN A 534 -13.60 1.02 0.49
CA ASN A 534 -12.67 2.16 0.41
C ASN A 534 -13.26 3.34 -0.37
N ARG A 535 -13.67 3.09 -1.62
CA ARG A 535 -14.16 4.18 -2.49
C ARG A 535 -15.38 4.86 -1.90
N ARG A 536 -16.32 4.11 -1.32
CA ARG A 536 -17.49 4.70 -0.65
C ARG A 536 -17.08 5.53 0.57
N SER A 537 -16.15 5.03 1.38
CA SER A 537 -15.68 5.73 2.57
C SER A 537 -14.97 7.05 2.23
N GLU A 538 -14.15 7.09 1.18
CA GLU A 538 -13.49 8.33 0.71
C GLU A 538 -14.51 9.40 0.30
N HIS A 539 -15.55 9.03 -0.45
CA HIS A 539 -16.59 9.96 -0.87
C HIS A 539 -17.48 10.41 0.31
N LEU A 540 -17.75 9.52 1.27
CA LEU A 540 -18.46 9.86 2.49
C LEU A 540 -17.65 10.78 3.40
N LEU A 541 -16.33 10.58 3.52
CA LEU A 541 -15.45 11.47 4.28
C LEU A 541 -15.42 12.87 3.69
N ARG A 542 -15.26 12.97 2.37
CA ARG A 542 -15.37 14.24 1.64
C ARG A 542 -16.70 14.94 1.94
N GLU A 543 -17.80 14.19 1.86
CA GLU A 543 -19.14 14.71 2.09
C GLU A 543 -19.35 15.16 3.54
N ALA A 544 -18.92 14.36 4.52
CA ALA A 544 -19.01 14.68 5.94
C ALA A 544 -18.21 15.94 6.28
N GLU A 545 -16.99 16.08 5.75
CA GLU A 545 -16.17 17.28 5.97
C GLU A 545 -16.82 18.52 5.36
N LEU A 546 -17.34 18.42 4.13
CA LEU A 546 -18.02 19.53 3.46
C LEU A 546 -19.23 19.99 4.26
N TRP A 547 -20.16 19.08 4.60
CA TRP A 547 -21.39 19.46 5.28
C TRP A 547 -21.14 19.89 6.71
N ALA A 548 -20.23 19.25 7.44
CA ALA A 548 -19.87 19.69 8.79
C ALA A 548 -19.19 21.06 8.79
N ALA A 549 -18.32 21.36 7.80
CA ALA A 549 -17.74 22.69 7.66
C ALA A 549 -18.81 23.72 7.30
N THR A 550 -19.73 23.37 6.39
CA THR A 550 -20.86 24.23 6.01
C THR A 550 -21.75 24.55 7.21
N ALA A 551 -22.12 23.55 8.01
CA ALA A 551 -22.90 23.74 9.22
C ALA A 551 -22.16 24.60 10.26
N ALA A 552 -20.87 24.34 10.51
CA ALA A 552 -20.05 25.13 11.43
C ALA A 552 -19.85 26.60 11.02
N LEU A 553 -19.99 26.91 9.72
CA LEU A 553 -19.93 28.27 9.19
C LEU A 553 -21.27 29.00 9.33
N ASN A 554 -22.39 28.31 9.15
CA ASN A 554 -23.71 28.93 9.01
C ASN A 554 -24.60 28.82 10.26
N VAL A 555 -24.38 27.83 11.11
CA VAL A 555 -25.28 27.51 12.24
C VAL A 555 -24.58 27.84 13.56
N PRO A 556 -25.06 28.85 14.32
CA PRO A 556 -24.50 29.18 15.63
C PRO A 556 -24.52 27.98 16.58
N GLY A 557 -23.37 27.65 17.17
CA GLY A 557 -23.24 26.58 18.17
C GLY A 557 -23.00 25.18 17.58
N TYR A 558 -23.00 24.99 16.25
CA TYR A 558 -22.59 23.72 15.66
C TYR A 558 -21.07 23.53 15.79
N ALA A 559 -20.65 22.42 16.40
CA ALA A 559 -19.24 22.09 16.57
C ALA A 559 -18.76 21.16 15.45
N TYR A 560 -17.68 21.54 14.77
CA TYR A 560 -17.04 20.69 13.77
C TYR A 560 -16.46 19.41 14.42
N PRO A 561 -16.77 18.21 13.91
CA PRO A 561 -16.48 16.95 14.60
C PRO A 561 -15.03 16.47 14.38
N TYR A 562 -14.05 17.27 14.80
CA TYR A 562 -12.60 17.01 14.59
C TYR A 562 -12.17 15.60 15.00
N GLU A 563 -12.47 15.18 16.24
CA GLU A 563 -12.00 13.89 16.78
C GLU A 563 -12.60 12.69 16.02
N ALA A 564 -13.88 12.78 15.64
CA ALA A 564 -14.54 11.72 14.90
C ALA A 564 -13.95 11.60 13.49
N LEU A 565 -13.75 12.73 12.80
CA LEU A 565 -13.16 12.75 11.47
C LEU A 565 -11.70 12.27 11.47
N ASP A 566 -10.87 12.66 12.44
CA ASP A 566 -9.49 12.17 12.55
C ASP A 566 -9.45 10.65 12.73
N ARG A 567 -10.28 10.11 13.65
CA ARG A 567 -10.40 8.66 13.85
C ARG A 567 -10.85 7.94 12.59
N LEU A 568 -11.91 8.43 11.93
CA LEU A 568 -12.48 7.80 10.73
C LEU A 568 -11.50 7.84 9.56
N TRP A 569 -10.77 8.95 9.36
CA TRP A 569 -9.68 9.02 8.40
C TRP A 569 -8.60 8.00 8.71
N LYS A 570 -8.07 7.95 9.93
CA LYS A 570 -7.03 6.97 10.31
C LYS A 570 -7.48 5.52 10.08
N THR A 571 -8.74 5.18 10.36
CA THR A 571 -9.31 3.85 10.04
C THR A 571 -9.29 3.58 8.53
N VAL A 572 -9.78 4.51 7.70
CA VAL A 572 -9.76 4.33 6.24
C VAL A 572 -8.33 4.23 5.72
N LEU A 573 -7.43 5.11 6.17
CA LEU A 573 -6.02 5.12 5.75
C LEU A 573 -5.29 3.82 6.12
N LEU A 574 -5.60 3.21 7.28
CA LEU A 574 -5.07 1.89 7.65
C LEU A 574 -5.45 0.82 6.61
N HIS A 575 -6.72 0.77 6.22
CA HIS A 575 -7.20 -0.21 5.25
C HIS A 575 -6.85 0.12 3.79
N GLN A 576 -6.09 1.20 3.55
CA GLN A 576 -5.45 1.52 2.27
C GLN A 576 -4.01 0.99 2.16
N PHE A 577 -3.54 0.24 3.17
CA PHE A 577 -2.26 -0.46 3.12
C PHE A 577 -2.12 -1.33 1.86
N HIS A 578 -0.90 -1.44 1.33
CA HIS A 578 -0.64 -2.06 0.02
C HIS A 578 -0.94 -3.56 -0.08
N ASP A 579 -1.20 -4.27 1.02
CA ASP A 579 -1.74 -5.65 0.94
C ASP A 579 -3.22 -5.80 1.34
N ILE A 580 -3.81 -4.77 1.94
CA ILE A 580 -5.23 -4.78 2.30
C ILE A 580 -6.06 -4.34 1.10
N LEU A 581 -5.90 -3.09 0.64
CA LEU A 581 -6.75 -2.53 -0.42
C LEU A 581 -6.55 -3.21 -1.79
N PRO A 582 -5.31 -3.55 -2.20
CA PRO A 582 -5.03 -4.41 -3.35
C PRO A 582 -5.73 -5.77 -3.34
N GLY A 583 -6.17 -6.28 -2.20
CA GLY A 583 -6.90 -7.55 -2.14
C GLY A 583 -5.99 -8.78 -2.06
N SER A 584 -4.79 -8.62 -1.51
CA SER A 584 -3.71 -9.62 -1.47
C SER A 584 -3.51 -10.29 -0.10
N SER A 585 -4.41 -10.06 0.84
CA SER A 585 -4.36 -10.64 2.19
C SER A 585 -5.27 -11.86 2.37
N ILE A 586 -5.07 -12.60 3.47
CA ILE A 586 -5.94 -13.72 3.89
C ILE A 586 -7.40 -13.28 4.12
N ALA A 587 -8.31 -14.25 4.11
CA ALA A 587 -9.75 -14.03 4.30
C ALA A 587 -10.08 -13.17 5.53
N TRP A 588 -9.43 -13.44 6.67
CA TRP A 588 -9.63 -12.68 7.91
C TRP A 588 -9.43 -11.18 7.71
N VAL A 589 -8.38 -10.78 6.98
CA VAL A 589 -8.06 -9.36 6.76
C VAL A 589 -9.16 -8.64 5.98
N HIS A 590 -9.72 -9.30 4.95
CA HIS A 590 -10.79 -8.69 4.15
C HIS A 590 -12.12 -8.67 4.90
N GLN A 591 -12.43 -9.71 5.68
CA GLN A 591 -13.60 -9.69 6.56
C GLN A 591 -13.53 -8.54 7.58
N GLU A 592 -12.35 -8.30 8.17
CA GLU A 592 -12.12 -7.19 9.09
C GLU A 592 -12.25 -5.84 8.36
N ALA A 593 -11.59 -5.67 7.21
CA ALA A 593 -11.67 -4.43 6.42
C ALA A 593 -13.10 -4.12 5.97
N GLU A 594 -13.85 -5.10 5.48
CA GLU A 594 -15.25 -4.93 5.09
C GLU A 594 -16.14 -4.51 6.27
N ALA A 595 -15.93 -5.11 7.45
CA ALA A 595 -16.66 -4.74 8.67
C ALA A 595 -16.33 -3.32 9.13
N GLU A 596 -15.06 -2.94 9.11
CA GLU A 596 -14.61 -1.59 9.48
C GLU A 596 -15.13 -0.54 8.49
N TYR A 597 -15.09 -0.80 7.18
CA TYR A 597 -15.69 0.10 6.20
C TYR A 597 -17.21 0.25 6.37
N ALA A 598 -17.92 -0.82 6.75
CA ALA A 598 -19.35 -0.74 7.06
C ALA A 598 -19.62 0.14 8.30
N ARG A 599 -18.81 0.01 9.34
CA ARG A 599 -18.87 0.86 10.55
C ARG A 599 -18.58 2.32 10.21
N VAL A 600 -17.49 2.58 9.50
CA VAL A 600 -17.09 3.92 9.02
C VAL A 600 -18.22 4.56 8.21
N ALA A 601 -18.81 3.81 7.28
CA ALA A 601 -19.93 4.31 6.49
C ALA A 601 -21.13 4.70 7.37
N GLY A 602 -21.50 3.86 8.36
CA GLY A 602 -22.58 4.18 9.30
C GLY A 602 -22.34 5.47 10.08
N GLU A 603 -21.15 5.63 10.67
CA GLU A 603 -20.80 6.84 11.43
C GLU A 603 -20.75 8.10 10.55
N LEU A 604 -20.24 7.99 9.31
CA LEU A 604 -20.22 9.12 8.38
C LEU A 604 -21.62 9.53 7.93
N GLU A 605 -22.51 8.58 7.68
CA GLU A 605 -23.91 8.86 7.35
C GLU A 605 -24.60 9.61 8.52
N GLU A 606 -24.31 9.24 9.77
CA GLU A 606 -24.80 9.98 10.95
C GLU A 606 -24.25 11.40 11.03
N LEU A 607 -22.94 11.60 10.80
CA LEU A 607 -22.33 12.93 10.80
C LEU A 607 -22.90 13.83 9.69
N ILE A 608 -23.10 13.27 8.49
CA ILE A 608 -23.72 13.98 7.36
C ILE A 608 -25.15 14.36 7.71
N ALA A 609 -25.95 13.41 8.20
CA ALA A 609 -27.34 13.67 8.58
C ALA A 609 -27.43 14.75 9.68
N ALA A 610 -26.55 14.71 10.68
CA ALA A 610 -26.49 15.72 11.73
C ALA A 610 -26.11 17.12 11.19
N ALA A 611 -25.15 17.20 10.28
CA ALA A 611 -24.76 18.45 9.64
C ALA A 611 -25.88 19.05 8.78
N LEU A 612 -26.59 18.22 8.01
CA LEU A 612 -27.72 18.66 7.19
C LEU A 612 -28.92 19.08 8.06
N ALA A 613 -29.22 18.33 9.12
CA ALA A 613 -30.31 18.66 10.05
C ALA A 613 -30.03 19.94 10.86
N ALA A 614 -28.75 20.26 11.10
CA ALA A 614 -28.35 21.49 11.79
C ALA A 614 -28.76 22.76 11.05
N ALA A 615 -29.01 22.69 9.73
CA ALA A 615 -29.56 23.81 8.95
C ALA A 615 -30.91 24.31 9.51
N GLY A 616 -31.63 23.48 10.26
CA GLY A 616 -32.97 23.78 10.77
C GLY A 616 -34.07 23.22 9.87
N PRO A 617 -35.32 23.10 10.37
CA PRO A 617 -36.43 22.54 9.60
C PRO A 617 -36.77 23.43 8.39
N GLY A 618 -36.97 22.82 7.23
CA GLY A 618 -37.34 23.53 6.01
C GLY A 618 -38.07 22.66 5.01
N ASP A 619 -38.35 23.25 3.83
CA ASP A 619 -38.91 22.54 2.69
C ASP A 619 -37.96 21.43 2.19
N PRO A 620 -38.46 20.41 1.47
CA PRO A 620 -37.58 19.40 0.92
C PRO A 620 -36.58 20.00 -0.07
N ARG A 621 -35.30 19.70 0.13
CA ARG A 621 -34.17 20.16 -0.69
C ARG A 621 -33.35 19.00 -1.22
N VAL A 622 -32.59 19.30 -2.26
CA VAL A 622 -31.57 18.43 -2.85
C VAL A 622 -30.19 19.00 -2.54
N PHE A 623 -29.27 18.16 -2.07
CA PHE A 623 -27.91 18.52 -1.66
C PHE A 623 -26.89 17.84 -2.58
N ASN A 624 -25.89 18.60 -3.02
CA ASN A 624 -24.86 18.15 -3.95
C ASN A 624 -23.47 18.33 -3.33
N ALA A 625 -22.86 17.23 -2.88
CA ALA A 625 -21.50 17.22 -2.36
C ALA A 625 -20.41 17.19 -3.46
N GLY A 626 -20.83 17.11 -4.73
CA GLY A 626 -19.94 17.12 -5.89
C GLY A 626 -19.42 18.52 -6.23
N PRO A 627 -18.29 18.62 -6.96
CA PRO A 627 -17.67 19.90 -7.30
C PRO A 627 -18.35 20.64 -8.46
N ARG A 628 -19.32 20.02 -9.14
CA ARG A 628 -19.99 20.57 -10.33
C ARG A 628 -21.48 20.71 -10.07
N GLU A 629 -22.08 21.72 -10.67
CA GLU A 629 -23.53 21.80 -10.79
C GLU A 629 -24.05 20.56 -11.54
N ARG A 630 -25.16 20.01 -11.07
CA ARG A 630 -25.80 18.84 -11.67
C ARG A 630 -27.21 19.16 -12.08
N ALA A 631 -27.57 18.78 -13.30
CA ALA A 631 -28.92 18.78 -13.82
C ALA A 631 -29.28 17.33 -14.15
N GLU A 632 -30.05 16.66 -13.29
CA GLU A 632 -30.31 15.23 -13.44
C GLU A 632 -31.67 14.79 -12.92
N VAL A 633 -32.08 13.59 -13.33
CA VAL A 633 -33.28 12.91 -12.84
C VAL A 633 -32.92 12.08 -11.61
N LEU A 634 -33.45 12.49 -10.46
CA LEU A 634 -33.31 11.80 -9.18
C LEU A 634 -34.55 10.94 -8.91
N VAL A 635 -34.36 9.71 -8.43
CA VAL A 635 -35.48 8.87 -7.96
C VAL A 635 -35.67 9.10 -6.46
N THR A 636 -36.85 9.59 -6.08
CA THR A 636 -37.23 9.82 -4.66
C THR A 636 -38.36 8.87 -4.24
N GLY A 637 -38.74 8.88 -2.96
CA GLY A 637 -39.89 8.13 -2.47
C GLY A 637 -41.22 8.51 -3.16
N ASP A 638 -41.32 9.73 -3.69
CA ASP A 638 -42.48 10.25 -4.42
C ASP A 638 -42.40 9.99 -5.95
N GLY A 639 -41.34 9.32 -6.41
CA GLY A 639 -41.05 9.03 -7.81
C GLY A 639 -39.89 9.85 -8.40
N PRO A 640 -39.65 9.74 -9.72
CA PRO A 640 -38.58 10.48 -10.40
C PRO A 640 -38.87 11.99 -10.47
N VAL A 641 -37.88 12.81 -10.11
CA VAL A 641 -37.94 14.27 -10.18
C VAL A 641 -36.70 14.81 -10.88
N PHE A 642 -36.85 15.90 -11.64
CA PHE A 642 -35.72 16.61 -12.22
C PHE A 642 -35.24 17.70 -11.26
N THR A 643 -33.95 17.78 -11.06
CA THR A 643 -33.33 18.80 -10.19
C THR A 643 -32.12 19.41 -10.87
N ARG A 644 -31.90 20.70 -10.59
CA ARG A 644 -30.67 21.41 -10.90
C ARG A 644 -30.08 21.92 -9.60
N THR A 645 -28.95 21.34 -9.18
CA THR A 645 -28.36 21.60 -7.87
C THR A 645 -26.91 22.08 -8.01
N PRO A 646 -26.54 23.25 -7.45
CA PRO A 646 -25.17 23.78 -7.53
C PRO A 646 -24.17 22.84 -6.83
N GLY A 647 -22.92 22.80 -7.30
CA GLY A 647 -21.86 22.03 -6.66
C GLY A 647 -21.53 22.57 -5.27
N GLY A 648 -21.39 21.67 -4.29
CA GLY A 648 -21.12 22.02 -2.89
C GLY A 648 -22.28 22.73 -2.17
N GLY A 649 -23.48 22.75 -2.74
CA GLY A 649 -24.63 23.49 -2.20
C GLY A 649 -25.94 22.72 -2.32
N SER A 650 -27.05 23.44 -2.21
CA SER A 650 -28.40 22.86 -2.20
C SER A 650 -29.39 23.62 -3.08
N ALA A 651 -30.43 22.94 -3.55
CA ALA A 651 -31.54 23.53 -4.29
C ALA A 651 -32.89 23.03 -3.74
N PRO A 652 -33.97 23.82 -3.82
CA PRO A 652 -35.31 23.33 -3.50
C PRO A 652 -35.66 22.10 -4.36
N ARG A 653 -36.28 21.09 -3.74
CA ARG A 653 -36.87 19.96 -4.47
C ARG A 653 -38.17 20.47 -5.11
N ALA A 654 -38.10 20.88 -6.37
CA ALA A 654 -39.25 21.46 -7.07
C ALA A 654 -40.47 20.49 -7.03
N ALA A 655 -41.64 20.98 -6.60
CA ALA A 655 -42.89 20.23 -6.57
C ALA A 655 -43.50 20.03 -7.97
N GLU A 656 -43.17 20.91 -8.91
CA GLU A 656 -43.46 20.83 -10.34
C GLU A 656 -42.15 20.89 -11.11
N ALA A 657 -42.02 20.14 -12.20
CA ALA A 657 -40.81 20.06 -13.02
C ALA A 657 -40.33 21.46 -13.44
N ALA A 658 -39.35 22.02 -12.72
CA ALA A 658 -38.60 23.18 -13.17
C ALA A 658 -38.13 22.91 -14.60
N ALA A 659 -38.42 23.83 -15.54
CA ALA A 659 -38.16 23.74 -16.98
C ALA A 659 -37.71 22.35 -17.44
N ALA A 660 -38.70 21.49 -17.72
CA ALA A 660 -38.50 20.07 -17.94
C ALA A 660 -37.28 19.77 -18.84
N PRO A 661 -36.45 18.74 -18.52
CA PRO A 661 -35.17 18.50 -19.18
C PRO A 661 -35.36 18.47 -20.69
N ALA A 662 -34.51 19.06 -21.52
CA ALA A 662 -34.64 18.91 -22.98
C ALA A 662 -33.58 17.93 -23.47
N PRO A 663 -33.95 16.83 -24.14
CA PRO A 663 -35.31 16.28 -24.33
C PRO A 663 -35.95 15.74 -23.03
N VAL A 664 -37.28 15.89 -22.98
CA VAL A 664 -38.09 15.79 -21.75
C VAL A 664 -38.60 14.39 -21.47
N ARG A 665 -38.55 13.51 -22.46
CA ARG A 665 -39.22 12.22 -22.43
C ARG A 665 -38.26 11.09 -22.77
N VAL A 666 -38.36 10.01 -22.01
CA VAL A 666 -37.84 8.69 -22.38
C VAL A 666 -38.99 7.89 -22.96
N GLU A 667 -38.82 7.43 -24.20
CA GLU A 667 -39.71 6.52 -24.89
C GLU A 667 -39.17 5.09 -24.75
N VAL A 668 -40.04 4.19 -24.32
CA VAL A 668 -39.74 2.76 -24.21
C VAL A 668 -40.63 2.01 -25.18
N SER A 669 -40.03 1.31 -26.15
CA SER A 669 -40.75 0.55 -27.17
C SER A 669 -40.14 -0.84 -27.32
N GLY A 670 -40.75 -1.84 -26.67
CA GLY A 670 -40.13 -3.15 -26.52
C GLY A 670 -38.78 -3.03 -25.80
N PRO A 671 -37.70 -3.68 -26.29
CA PRO A 671 -36.36 -3.56 -25.73
C PRO A 671 -35.57 -2.39 -26.35
N VAL A 672 -36.21 -1.22 -26.48
CA VAL A 672 -35.57 0.01 -26.99
C VAL A 672 -35.82 1.14 -25.99
N LEU A 673 -34.75 1.82 -25.60
CA LEU A 673 -34.76 3.03 -24.77
C LEU A 673 -34.30 4.21 -25.63
N ASP A 674 -35.17 5.19 -25.83
CA ASP A 674 -34.85 6.41 -26.59
C ASP A 674 -35.20 7.62 -25.74
N ASN A 675 -34.25 8.52 -25.52
CA ASN A 675 -34.54 9.77 -24.82
C ASN A 675 -34.38 11.00 -25.70
N GLY A 676 -34.17 10.87 -27.01
CA GLY A 676 -33.89 11.98 -27.93
C GLY A 676 -32.44 12.50 -27.93
N LEU A 677 -31.58 12.00 -27.04
CA LEU A 677 -30.12 12.24 -27.06
C LEU A 677 -29.36 10.97 -27.40
N VAL A 678 -29.81 9.84 -26.84
CA VAL A 678 -29.29 8.51 -27.11
C VAL A 678 -30.44 7.55 -27.35
N ARG A 679 -30.22 6.60 -28.25
CA ARG A 679 -31.11 5.47 -28.50
C ARG A 679 -30.35 4.18 -28.28
N VAL A 680 -30.85 3.36 -27.37
CA VAL A 680 -30.24 2.09 -26.93
C VAL A 680 -31.17 0.96 -27.31
N GLU A 681 -30.67 0.03 -28.14
CA GLU A 681 -31.40 -1.15 -28.58
C GLU A 681 -30.75 -2.41 -28.00
N PHE A 682 -31.57 -3.35 -27.53
CA PHE A 682 -31.09 -4.61 -26.96
C PHE A 682 -31.39 -5.77 -27.91
N ALA A 683 -30.43 -6.68 -28.04
CA ALA A 683 -30.63 -7.96 -28.70
C ALA A 683 -31.43 -8.93 -27.80
N PRO A 684 -31.97 -10.03 -28.36
CA PRO A 684 -32.66 -11.06 -27.58
C PRO A 684 -31.79 -11.73 -26.50
N ASP A 685 -30.47 -11.74 -26.69
CA ASP A 685 -29.46 -12.21 -25.72
C ASP A 685 -29.15 -11.18 -24.60
N GLY A 686 -29.83 -10.02 -24.63
CA GLY A 686 -29.69 -8.93 -23.67
C GLY A 686 -28.38 -8.14 -23.78
N THR A 687 -27.59 -8.34 -24.84
CA THR A 687 -26.49 -7.42 -25.20
C THR A 687 -27.04 -6.15 -25.82
N LEU A 688 -26.25 -5.08 -25.85
CA LEU A 688 -26.60 -3.86 -26.58
C LEU A 688 -26.29 -4.08 -28.06
N SER A 689 -27.32 -4.16 -28.90
CA SER A 689 -27.15 -4.33 -30.34
C SER A 689 -26.80 -3.01 -31.04
N SER A 690 -27.26 -1.88 -30.50
CA SER A 690 -26.95 -0.53 -30.97
C SER A 690 -27.01 0.47 -29.82
N VAL A 691 -26.08 1.43 -29.84
CA VAL A 691 -26.14 2.64 -29.01
C VAL A 691 -25.89 3.82 -29.93
N ARG A 692 -26.94 4.52 -30.33
CA ARG A 692 -26.83 5.66 -31.23
C ARG A 692 -26.79 6.97 -30.45
N ASP A 693 -25.73 7.76 -30.66
CA ASP A 693 -25.72 9.17 -30.27
C ASP A 693 -26.53 9.96 -31.31
N LEU A 694 -27.71 10.42 -30.89
CA LEU A 694 -28.63 11.17 -31.75
C LEU A 694 -28.18 12.61 -31.96
N THR A 695 -27.35 13.15 -31.07
CA THR A 695 -26.78 14.51 -31.20
C THR A 695 -25.67 14.55 -32.24
N ALA A 696 -24.80 13.54 -32.26
CA ALA A 696 -23.74 13.38 -33.26
C ALA A 696 -24.18 12.59 -34.51
N CYS A 697 -25.41 12.07 -34.52
CA CYS A 697 -25.96 11.21 -35.57
C CYS A 697 -25.10 9.97 -35.88
N ARG A 698 -24.50 9.36 -34.86
CA ARG A 698 -23.45 8.33 -34.99
C ARG A 698 -23.74 7.06 -34.17
N GLU A 699 -23.34 5.90 -34.68
CA GLU A 699 -23.30 4.65 -33.92
C GLU A 699 -22.08 4.62 -32.98
N VAL A 700 -22.28 4.26 -31.72
CA VAL A 700 -21.24 4.24 -30.70
C VAL A 700 -20.52 2.89 -30.68
N LEU A 701 -21.23 1.82 -31.00
CA LEU A 701 -20.73 0.45 -30.90
C LEU A 701 -20.27 -0.10 -32.26
N ALA A 702 -19.13 -0.78 -32.26
CA ALA A 702 -18.61 -1.51 -33.42
C ALA A 702 -19.08 -2.98 -33.47
N GLY A 703 -19.86 -3.42 -32.49
CA GLY A 703 -20.35 -4.79 -32.32
C GLY A 703 -21.18 -4.90 -31.03
N PRO A 704 -21.54 -6.12 -30.57
CA PRO A 704 -22.35 -6.29 -29.36
C PRO A 704 -21.71 -5.63 -28.14
N GLY A 705 -22.39 -4.62 -27.60
CA GLY A 705 -21.98 -3.89 -26.41
C GLY A 705 -22.53 -4.51 -25.14
N ASN A 706 -21.97 -4.10 -24.00
CA ASN A 706 -22.31 -4.66 -22.69
C ASN A 706 -22.15 -6.20 -22.64
N LEU A 707 -21.18 -6.72 -23.40
CA LEU A 707 -20.97 -8.15 -23.55
C LEU A 707 -20.16 -8.69 -22.37
N LEU A 708 -20.78 -9.53 -21.54
CA LEU A 708 -20.11 -10.19 -20.43
C LEU A 708 -19.24 -11.35 -20.94
N ARG A 709 -17.97 -11.36 -20.53
CA ARG A 709 -16.97 -12.37 -20.87
C ARG A 709 -16.40 -13.01 -19.62
N LEU A 710 -16.49 -14.34 -19.57
CA LEU A 710 -15.87 -15.14 -18.53
C LEU A 710 -14.52 -15.65 -19.01
N HIS A 711 -13.44 -15.11 -18.45
CA HIS A 711 -12.07 -15.52 -18.76
C HIS A 711 -11.56 -16.54 -17.75
N THR A 712 -10.67 -17.43 -18.19
CA THR A 712 -9.88 -18.26 -17.26
C THR A 712 -8.81 -17.40 -16.61
N ASP A 713 -8.70 -17.50 -15.28
CA ASP A 713 -7.77 -16.75 -14.45
C ASP A 713 -6.87 -17.72 -13.68
N LEU A 714 -5.77 -18.08 -14.33
CA LEU A 714 -4.75 -19.01 -13.82
C LEU A 714 -3.38 -18.39 -14.06
N PRO A 715 -2.93 -17.45 -13.22
CA PRO A 715 -1.61 -16.88 -13.34
C PRO A 715 -0.53 -17.92 -13.00
N ASN A 716 0.72 -17.64 -13.40
CA ASN A 716 1.85 -18.54 -13.17
C ASN A 716 2.17 -18.69 -11.67
N ARG A 717 1.99 -17.62 -10.89
CA ARG A 717 2.16 -17.54 -9.43
C ARG A 717 1.23 -16.45 -8.87
N TRP A 718 1.09 -16.40 -7.55
CA TRP A 718 0.41 -15.33 -6.82
C TRP A 718 -1.03 -15.04 -7.30
N ASP A 719 -1.94 -16.00 -7.16
CA ASP A 719 -3.34 -15.94 -7.63
C ASP A 719 -4.04 -14.58 -7.44
N ALA A 720 -4.08 -14.06 -6.20
CA ALA A 720 -4.76 -12.80 -5.90
C ALA A 720 -4.02 -11.54 -6.39
N TRP A 721 -2.72 -11.64 -6.71
CA TRP A 721 -1.88 -10.53 -7.17
C TRP A 721 -1.77 -10.48 -8.69
N ASP A 722 -1.62 -11.61 -9.37
CA ASP A 722 -1.30 -11.60 -10.79
C ASP A 722 -2.48 -11.92 -11.71
N ILE A 723 -2.42 -11.30 -12.88
CA ILE A 723 -3.13 -11.75 -14.07
C ILE A 723 -2.14 -11.71 -15.22
N ASP A 724 -1.95 -12.86 -15.84
CA ASP A 724 -0.99 -13.01 -16.93
C ASP A 724 -1.67 -12.87 -18.28
N ARG A 725 -0.92 -12.38 -19.28
CA ARG A 725 -1.42 -12.05 -20.63
C ARG A 725 -2.25 -13.17 -21.28
N HIS A 726 -1.98 -14.45 -20.97
CA HIS A 726 -2.71 -15.60 -21.53
C HIS A 726 -4.18 -15.70 -21.10
N TYR A 727 -4.63 -14.98 -20.07
CA TYR A 727 -6.07 -14.90 -19.73
C TYR A 727 -6.93 -14.46 -20.93
N ARG A 728 -6.35 -13.69 -21.85
CA ARG A 728 -7.01 -13.22 -23.07
C ARG A 728 -7.22 -14.33 -24.11
N GLY A 729 -6.46 -15.41 -24.04
CA GLY A 729 -6.48 -16.48 -25.05
C GLY A 729 -7.68 -17.41 -24.94
N ARG A 730 -8.39 -17.44 -23.80
CA ARG A 730 -9.56 -18.29 -23.59
C ARG A 730 -10.62 -17.57 -22.77
N PHE A 731 -11.80 -17.42 -23.35
CA PHE A 731 -12.98 -16.84 -22.70
C PHE A 731 -14.27 -17.45 -23.24
N THR A 732 -15.35 -17.28 -22.50
CA THR A 732 -16.72 -17.61 -22.90
C THR A 732 -17.55 -16.33 -22.91
N ASP A 733 -18.20 -16.03 -24.04
CA ASP A 733 -19.18 -14.95 -24.15
C ASP A 733 -20.51 -15.41 -23.52
N LEU A 734 -21.07 -14.63 -22.60
CA LEU A 734 -22.30 -14.98 -21.88
C LEU A 734 -23.54 -14.43 -22.62
N LEU A 735 -23.98 -15.16 -23.64
CA LEU A 735 -25.09 -14.77 -24.53
C LEU A 735 -26.44 -15.40 -24.16
N ASP A 736 -26.45 -16.39 -23.26
CA ASP A 736 -27.70 -17.05 -22.85
C ASP A 736 -28.40 -16.22 -21.76
N ALA A 737 -29.30 -15.32 -22.17
CA ALA A 737 -30.17 -14.58 -21.25
C ALA A 737 -31.39 -15.41 -20.85
N GLU A 738 -31.67 -15.48 -19.55
CA GLU A 738 -32.91 -16.05 -19.02
C GLU A 738 -34.09 -15.13 -19.32
N SER A 739 -33.88 -13.82 -19.18
CA SER A 739 -34.91 -12.82 -19.47
C SER A 739 -34.31 -11.48 -19.88
N VAL A 740 -35.03 -10.79 -20.78
CA VAL A 740 -34.81 -9.39 -21.15
C VAL A 740 -36.18 -8.70 -21.02
N THR A 741 -36.33 -7.85 -20.02
CA THR A 741 -37.64 -7.28 -19.65
C THR A 741 -37.55 -5.77 -19.43
N VAL A 742 -38.61 -5.05 -19.74
CA VAL A 742 -38.72 -3.63 -19.40
C VAL A 742 -38.94 -3.52 -17.89
N ALA A 743 -37.98 -2.93 -17.18
CA ALA A 743 -38.01 -2.77 -15.73
C ALA A 743 -38.68 -1.45 -15.30
N ALA A 744 -38.54 -0.40 -16.11
CA ALA A 744 -39.21 0.87 -15.89
C ALA A 744 -39.57 1.53 -17.23
N SER A 745 -40.76 2.12 -17.28
CA SER A 745 -41.22 2.93 -18.41
C SER A 745 -41.93 4.17 -17.86
N GLY A 746 -41.34 5.33 -18.10
CA GLY A 746 -41.86 6.61 -17.63
C GLY A 746 -41.22 7.77 -18.38
N PRO A 747 -41.78 8.98 -18.24
CA PRO A 747 -41.30 10.13 -19.02
C PRO A 747 -39.89 10.56 -18.63
N LEU A 748 -39.44 10.36 -17.39
CA LEU A 748 -38.13 10.84 -16.94
C LEU A 748 -37.03 9.77 -16.96
N LEU A 749 -37.38 8.49 -16.97
CA LEU A 749 -36.42 7.40 -17.08
C LEU A 749 -37.08 6.16 -17.70
N GLY A 750 -36.28 5.39 -18.42
CA GLY A 750 -36.62 4.07 -18.92
C GLY A 750 -35.51 3.09 -18.55
N ALA A 751 -35.88 1.85 -18.23
CA ALA A 751 -34.91 0.83 -17.86
C ALA A 751 -35.27 -0.54 -18.42
N VAL A 752 -34.24 -1.29 -18.83
CA VAL A 752 -34.32 -2.69 -19.24
C VAL A 752 -33.50 -3.54 -18.28
N ARG A 753 -34.08 -4.64 -17.82
CA ARG A 753 -33.45 -5.62 -16.94
C ARG A 753 -33.12 -6.88 -17.73
N VAL A 754 -31.89 -7.35 -17.56
CA VAL A 754 -31.36 -8.56 -18.18
C VAL A 754 -30.86 -9.49 -17.10
N GLU A 755 -31.31 -10.76 -17.15
CA GLU A 755 -30.92 -11.78 -16.18
C GLU A 755 -30.21 -12.94 -16.87
N ARG A 756 -29.13 -13.43 -16.27
CA ARG A 756 -28.30 -14.54 -16.78
C ARG A 756 -27.93 -15.49 -15.65
N VAL A 757 -27.89 -16.77 -15.97
CA VAL A 757 -27.31 -17.82 -15.12
C VAL A 757 -26.27 -18.58 -15.93
N PHE A 758 -25.12 -18.87 -15.34
CA PHE A 758 -24.01 -19.50 -16.04
C PHE A 758 -23.10 -20.29 -15.08
N GLY A 759 -22.16 -21.02 -15.66
CA GLY A 759 -21.06 -21.66 -14.93
C GLY A 759 -21.53 -22.55 -13.78
N ALA A 760 -20.97 -22.33 -12.60
CA ALA A 760 -21.22 -23.09 -11.37
C ALA A 760 -22.54 -22.70 -10.65
N GLY A 761 -23.50 -22.11 -11.37
CA GLY A 761 -24.73 -21.55 -10.78
C GLY A 761 -24.63 -20.07 -10.44
N SER A 762 -23.62 -19.37 -10.98
CA SER A 762 -23.50 -17.92 -10.86
C SER A 762 -24.64 -17.21 -11.58
N ARG A 763 -25.15 -16.13 -10.98
CA ARG A 763 -26.26 -15.34 -11.51
C ARG A 763 -25.86 -13.88 -11.66
N ILE A 764 -26.17 -13.28 -12.80
CA ILE A 764 -25.98 -11.85 -13.05
C ILE A 764 -27.31 -11.21 -13.40
N VAL A 765 -27.56 -10.07 -12.80
CA VAL A 765 -28.67 -9.18 -13.12
C VAL A 765 -28.09 -7.83 -13.52
N GLN A 766 -28.40 -7.37 -14.72
CA GLN A 766 -28.05 -6.03 -15.18
C GLN A 766 -29.31 -5.20 -15.40
N THR A 767 -29.34 -4.00 -14.81
CA THR A 767 -30.40 -3.01 -15.06
C THR A 767 -29.79 -1.83 -15.80
N VAL A 768 -30.12 -1.69 -17.08
CA VAL A 768 -29.64 -0.62 -17.96
C VAL A 768 -30.66 0.50 -17.98
N THR A 769 -30.25 1.71 -17.59
CA THR A 769 -31.14 2.87 -17.42
C THR A 769 -30.69 4.04 -18.29
N VAL A 770 -31.66 4.68 -18.95
CA VAL A 770 -31.52 5.95 -19.66
C VAL A 770 -32.45 6.98 -19.03
N ARG A 771 -31.95 8.21 -18.84
CA ARG A 771 -32.67 9.30 -18.16
C ARG A 771 -32.91 10.47 -19.10
N ALA A 772 -34.02 11.17 -18.91
CA ALA A 772 -34.29 12.40 -19.67
C ALA A 772 -33.19 13.44 -19.44
N GLY A 773 -32.81 14.17 -20.50
CA GLY A 773 -31.77 15.19 -20.45
C GLY A 773 -30.32 14.71 -20.29
N SER A 774 -30.04 13.40 -20.34
CA SER A 774 -28.66 12.87 -20.22
C SER A 774 -28.30 11.92 -21.36
N ARG A 775 -27.04 11.97 -21.84
CA ARG A 775 -26.48 10.95 -22.75
C ARG A 775 -25.96 9.72 -22.02
N ARG A 776 -25.87 9.77 -20.69
CA ARG A 776 -25.30 8.71 -19.87
C ARG A 776 -26.22 7.50 -19.84
N ILE A 777 -25.65 6.32 -20.09
CA ILE A 777 -26.32 5.03 -20.03
C ILE A 777 -25.77 4.30 -18.81
N ASP A 778 -26.57 4.21 -17.76
CA ASP A 778 -26.18 3.58 -16.49
C ASP A 778 -26.44 2.07 -16.55
N VAL A 779 -25.47 1.26 -16.13
CA VAL A 779 -25.60 -0.19 -16.01
C VAL A 779 -25.33 -0.60 -14.57
N GLU A 780 -26.40 -0.83 -13.83
CA GLU A 780 -26.32 -1.42 -12.50
C GLU A 780 -26.20 -2.93 -12.63
N THR A 781 -25.15 -3.51 -12.06
CA THR A 781 -24.85 -4.94 -12.15
C THR A 781 -24.83 -5.56 -10.75
N GLU A 782 -25.74 -6.51 -10.51
CA GLU A 782 -25.75 -7.38 -9.34
C GLU A 782 -25.25 -8.76 -9.76
N ILE A 783 -24.32 -9.33 -8.98
CA ILE A 783 -23.69 -10.61 -9.27
C ILE A 783 -23.78 -11.49 -8.03
N ASP A 784 -24.33 -12.69 -8.16
CA ASP A 784 -24.18 -13.78 -7.20
C ASP A 784 -23.13 -14.75 -7.76
N TRP A 785 -21.91 -14.67 -7.24
CA TRP A 785 -20.70 -15.23 -7.84
C TRP A 785 -20.24 -16.52 -7.15
N HIS A 786 -20.18 -17.60 -7.93
CA HIS A 786 -19.79 -18.96 -7.47
C HIS A 786 -18.69 -19.59 -8.33
N GLU A 787 -18.10 -18.82 -9.26
CA GLU A 787 -17.00 -19.32 -10.09
C GLU A 787 -15.68 -19.39 -9.30
N ARG A 788 -14.71 -20.13 -9.84
CA ARG A 788 -13.35 -20.27 -9.29
C ARG A 788 -12.33 -20.16 -10.39
N GLU A 789 -11.21 -19.48 -10.12
CA GLU A 789 -10.12 -19.30 -11.10
C GLU A 789 -10.64 -18.68 -12.40
N LYS A 790 -11.56 -17.72 -12.24
CA LYS A 790 -12.19 -16.94 -13.32
C LYS A 790 -12.11 -15.45 -13.03
N ILE A 791 -12.10 -14.67 -14.12
CA ILE A 791 -12.35 -13.22 -14.08
C ILE A 791 -13.49 -12.89 -15.03
N LEU A 792 -14.49 -12.17 -14.52
CA LEU A 792 -15.58 -11.64 -15.30
C LEU A 792 -15.22 -10.23 -15.78
N LYS A 793 -15.35 -10.00 -17.09
CA LYS A 793 -15.19 -8.67 -17.69
C LYS A 793 -16.42 -8.29 -18.50
N VAL A 794 -16.69 -6.99 -18.61
CA VAL A 794 -17.65 -6.47 -19.60
C VAL A 794 -16.90 -5.82 -20.75
N ALA A 795 -17.23 -6.21 -21.98
CA ALA A 795 -16.67 -5.67 -23.21
C ALA A 795 -17.59 -4.63 -23.86
N LEU A 796 -16.96 -3.52 -24.26
CA LEU A 796 -17.56 -2.40 -24.97
C LEU A 796 -16.74 -2.18 -26.24
N PRO A 797 -17.11 -2.80 -27.38
CA PRO A 797 -16.47 -2.53 -28.66
C PRO A 797 -16.95 -1.18 -29.19
N LEU A 798 -16.10 -0.15 -29.09
CA LEU A 798 -16.43 1.22 -29.46
C LEU A 798 -16.00 1.51 -30.90
N ASP A 799 -16.88 2.12 -31.70
CA ASP A 799 -16.57 2.56 -33.07
C ASP A 799 -15.83 3.91 -33.04
N VAL A 800 -14.64 3.93 -32.45
CA VAL A 800 -13.76 5.11 -32.35
C VAL A 800 -12.30 4.72 -32.63
N HIS A 801 -11.60 5.54 -33.42
CA HIS A 801 -10.15 5.47 -33.63
C HIS A 801 -9.43 6.21 -32.50
N ALA A 802 -9.27 5.57 -31.35
CA ALA A 802 -8.52 6.15 -30.24
C ALA A 802 -7.04 5.76 -30.32
N GLU A 803 -6.14 6.73 -30.49
CA GLU A 803 -4.68 6.51 -30.40
C GLU A 803 -4.25 6.19 -28.96
N ARG A 804 -4.95 6.78 -28.00
CA ARG A 804 -4.69 6.70 -26.57
C ARG A 804 -5.99 6.63 -25.77
N ALA A 805 -5.95 5.95 -24.63
CA ALA A 805 -6.95 6.04 -23.58
C ALA A 805 -6.50 7.11 -22.57
N THR A 806 -7.41 8.03 -22.24
CA THR A 806 -7.19 9.05 -21.20
C THR A 806 -7.87 8.56 -19.92
N SER A 807 -7.10 8.27 -18.88
CA SER A 807 -7.59 7.61 -17.67
C SER A 807 -7.40 8.49 -16.45
N GLU A 808 -8.42 8.58 -15.61
CA GLU A 808 -8.33 9.30 -14.34
C GLU A 808 -7.28 8.67 -13.42
N ILE A 809 -6.46 9.54 -12.83
CA ILE A 809 -5.60 9.25 -11.67
C ILE A 809 -5.85 10.33 -10.61
N GLN A 810 -5.12 10.27 -9.51
CA GLN A 810 -5.21 11.25 -8.43
C GLN A 810 -4.91 12.67 -8.96
N PHE A 811 -5.82 13.62 -8.73
CA PHE A 811 -5.69 15.03 -9.14
C PHE A 811 -5.39 15.26 -10.63
N GLY A 812 -5.81 14.36 -11.53
CA GLY A 812 -5.57 14.55 -12.96
C GLY A 812 -5.86 13.30 -13.79
N HIS A 813 -5.20 13.19 -14.93
CA HIS A 813 -5.33 12.03 -15.81
C HIS A 813 -4.03 11.79 -16.58
N VAL A 814 -3.85 10.54 -17.02
CA VAL A 814 -2.72 10.13 -17.87
C VAL A 814 -3.21 9.61 -19.22
N HIS A 815 -2.33 9.63 -20.20
CA HIS A 815 -2.59 9.05 -21.52
C HIS A 815 -1.82 7.75 -21.68
N ARG A 816 -2.52 6.66 -22.00
CA ARG A 816 -1.91 5.35 -22.29
C ARG A 816 -2.20 4.96 -23.74
N PRO A 817 -1.20 4.50 -24.51
CA PRO A 817 -1.42 4.10 -25.90
C PRO A 817 -2.38 2.90 -25.98
N THR A 818 -3.21 2.86 -27.02
CA THR A 818 -4.12 1.72 -27.29
C THR A 818 -3.50 0.66 -28.20
N HIS A 819 -2.34 0.98 -28.79
CA HIS A 819 -1.55 0.09 -29.63
C HIS A 819 -0.43 -0.58 -28.83
N THR A 820 0.26 -1.57 -29.42
CA THR A 820 1.32 -2.35 -28.77
C THR A 820 2.60 -2.33 -29.61
N ASN A 821 3.33 -1.21 -29.59
CA ASN A 821 4.52 -1.02 -30.41
C ASN A 821 5.82 -1.42 -29.69
N THR A 822 5.91 -1.08 -28.40
CA THR A 822 7.08 -1.37 -27.56
C THR A 822 6.78 -2.46 -26.54
N SER A 823 7.82 -2.98 -25.91
CA SER A 823 7.69 -3.88 -24.76
C SER A 823 6.93 -3.24 -23.60
N TRP A 824 7.06 -1.92 -23.39
CA TRP A 824 6.31 -1.16 -22.37
C TRP A 824 4.82 -1.10 -22.70
N ASP A 825 4.45 -0.96 -23.98
CA ASP A 825 3.05 -0.96 -24.41
C ASP A 825 2.45 -2.35 -24.28
N ALA A 826 3.20 -3.38 -24.69
CA ALA A 826 2.78 -4.77 -24.57
C ALA A 826 2.58 -5.20 -23.11
N ALA A 827 3.34 -4.62 -22.17
CA ALA A 827 3.21 -4.89 -20.73
C ALA A 827 1.93 -4.30 -20.12
N ARG A 828 1.33 -3.25 -20.72
CA ARG A 828 0.11 -2.56 -20.25
C ARG A 828 -1.18 -3.24 -20.72
N PHE A 829 -1.23 -4.56 -20.60
CA PHE A 829 -2.41 -5.34 -20.99
C PHE A 829 -3.51 -5.37 -19.90
N GLU A 830 -3.20 -4.91 -18.69
CA GLU A 830 -4.17 -4.61 -17.63
C GLU A 830 -3.64 -3.37 -16.92
N VAL A 831 -4.48 -2.35 -16.79
CA VAL A 831 -4.14 -1.05 -16.20
C VAL A 831 -5.25 -0.60 -15.26
N TYR A 832 -4.92 0.32 -14.35
CA TYR A 832 -5.90 0.92 -13.47
C TYR A 832 -6.41 2.27 -14.01
N HIS A 833 -7.65 2.61 -13.72
CA HIS A 833 -8.14 3.98 -13.68
C HIS A 833 -8.97 4.17 -12.42
N HIS A 834 -9.19 5.41 -12.00
CA HIS A 834 -10.00 5.68 -10.82
C HIS A 834 -11.50 5.60 -11.18
N ARG A 835 -12.18 6.71 -11.46
CA ARG A 835 -13.63 6.72 -11.75
C ARG A 835 -13.95 6.66 -13.23
N TRP A 836 -13.06 7.11 -14.11
CA TRP A 836 -13.36 7.15 -15.55
C TRP A 836 -12.14 6.90 -16.45
N ALA A 837 -12.45 6.46 -17.68
CA ALA A 837 -11.55 6.46 -18.82
C ALA A 837 -12.28 7.01 -20.05
N GLN A 838 -11.60 7.83 -20.85
CA GLN A 838 -12.13 8.47 -22.06
C GLN A 838 -11.30 8.02 -23.27
N LEU A 839 -11.99 7.59 -24.33
CA LEU A 839 -11.42 7.16 -25.60
C LEU A 839 -11.98 8.07 -26.68
N GLY A 840 -11.11 8.76 -27.42
CA GLY A 840 -11.55 9.74 -28.39
C GLY A 840 -10.66 9.87 -29.61
N GLU A 841 -11.27 10.44 -30.64
CA GLU A 841 -10.65 10.90 -31.87
C GLU A 841 -10.99 12.40 -32.06
N PRO A 842 -10.37 13.11 -33.01
CA PRO A 842 -10.70 14.52 -33.22
C PRO A 842 -12.20 14.75 -33.43
N GLY A 843 -12.83 15.52 -32.54
CA GLY A 843 -14.24 15.90 -32.62
C GLY A 843 -15.25 14.93 -32.00
N TYR A 844 -14.84 13.74 -31.54
CA TYR A 844 -15.75 12.79 -30.89
C TYR A 844 -15.04 11.89 -29.87
N GLY A 845 -15.74 11.55 -28.78
CA GLY A 845 -15.17 10.73 -27.73
C GLY A 845 -16.23 9.99 -26.94
N ILE A 846 -15.82 8.96 -26.23
CA ILE A 846 -16.68 8.09 -25.43
C ILE A 846 -16.01 7.90 -24.08
N ALA A 847 -16.74 8.12 -22.99
CA ALA A 847 -16.24 7.85 -21.65
C ALA A 847 -16.93 6.62 -21.05
N VAL A 848 -16.15 5.84 -20.30
CA VAL A 848 -16.64 4.80 -19.42
C VAL A 848 -16.38 5.26 -17.99
N VAL A 849 -17.42 5.27 -17.17
CA VAL A 849 -17.40 5.77 -15.79
C VAL A 849 -17.81 4.62 -14.84
N ASN A 850 -17.28 4.56 -13.63
CA ASN A 850 -17.60 3.49 -12.66
C ASN A 850 -17.58 3.96 -11.19
N ASP A 851 -18.17 3.17 -10.31
CA ASP A 851 -18.34 3.47 -8.88
C ASP A 851 -17.54 2.59 -7.90
N GLY A 852 -16.78 1.61 -8.40
CA GLY A 852 -16.21 0.61 -7.50
C GLY A 852 -15.14 -0.33 -8.07
N THR A 853 -14.76 -0.19 -9.33
CA THR A 853 -13.72 -1.02 -9.97
C THR A 853 -12.60 -0.15 -10.53
N TYR A 854 -11.41 -0.73 -10.67
CA TYR A 854 -10.20 -0.03 -11.10
C TYR A 854 -9.55 -0.68 -12.33
N GLY A 855 -9.60 -2.01 -12.41
CA GLY A 855 -8.94 -2.80 -13.47
C GLY A 855 -9.66 -2.72 -14.81
N HIS A 856 -8.91 -2.46 -15.87
CA HIS A 856 -9.42 -2.50 -17.24
C HIS A 856 -8.33 -2.80 -18.26
N ASP A 857 -8.77 -3.15 -19.46
CA ASP A 857 -7.91 -3.25 -20.62
C ASP A 857 -8.51 -2.56 -21.85
N VAL A 858 -7.64 -2.02 -22.70
CA VAL A 858 -8.00 -1.34 -23.95
C VAL A 858 -7.22 -1.95 -25.10
N VAL A 859 -7.92 -2.32 -26.17
CA VAL A 859 -7.31 -2.93 -27.35
C VAL A 859 -7.85 -2.26 -28.60
N ARG A 860 -6.94 -1.76 -29.45
CA ARG A 860 -7.29 -1.32 -30.79
C ARG A 860 -7.39 -2.52 -31.74
N THR A 861 -8.45 -2.56 -32.54
CA THR A 861 -8.66 -3.57 -33.58
C THR A 861 -8.76 -2.90 -34.95
N THR A 862 -8.18 -3.52 -35.98
CA THR A 862 -8.33 -3.08 -37.37
C THR A 862 -9.37 -3.96 -38.07
N ARG A 863 -10.34 -3.32 -38.72
CA ARG A 863 -11.35 -3.96 -39.57
C ARG A 863 -10.73 -4.38 -40.91
N GLU A 864 -11.39 -5.30 -41.61
CA GLU A 864 -10.96 -5.76 -42.94
C GLU A 864 -10.89 -4.62 -43.98
N ASP A 865 -11.72 -3.59 -43.83
CA ASP A 865 -11.75 -2.40 -44.69
C ASP A 865 -10.65 -1.36 -44.38
N GLY A 866 -9.77 -1.65 -43.40
CA GLY A 866 -8.70 -0.76 -42.94
C GLY A 866 -9.13 0.29 -41.91
N GLY A 867 -10.42 0.41 -41.60
CA GLY A 867 -10.89 1.22 -40.48
C GLY A 867 -10.48 0.60 -39.15
N THR A 868 -10.45 1.38 -38.07
CA THR A 868 -10.12 0.85 -36.73
C THR A 868 -11.24 1.08 -35.75
N THR A 869 -11.30 0.24 -34.73
CA THR A 869 -12.21 0.34 -33.59
C THR A 869 -11.43 0.11 -32.31
N THR A 870 -12.01 0.46 -31.17
CA THR A 870 -11.36 0.32 -29.87
C THR A 870 -12.25 -0.46 -28.92
N VAL A 871 -11.75 -1.59 -28.42
CA VAL A 871 -12.46 -2.40 -27.42
C VAL A 871 -11.97 -1.97 -26.04
N PHE A 872 -12.89 -1.47 -25.22
CA PHE A 872 -12.67 -1.25 -23.79
C PHE A 872 -13.27 -2.41 -23.01
N ARG A 873 -12.52 -2.97 -22.05
CA ARG A 873 -13.01 -4.04 -21.16
C ARG A 873 -12.79 -3.67 -19.71
N LEU A 874 -13.87 -3.60 -18.95
CA LEU A 874 -13.84 -3.36 -17.50
C LEU A 874 -13.80 -4.70 -16.76
N SER A 875 -12.89 -4.84 -15.80
CA SER A 875 -12.78 -6.00 -14.92
C SER A 875 -13.80 -5.86 -13.78
N LEU A 876 -14.69 -6.84 -13.60
CA LEU A 876 -15.82 -6.72 -12.67
C LEU A 876 -15.58 -7.46 -11.35
N VAL A 877 -15.31 -8.77 -11.43
CA VAL A 877 -15.10 -9.64 -10.27
C VAL A 877 -14.16 -10.78 -10.64
N ARG A 878 -13.41 -11.30 -9.67
CA ARG A 878 -12.49 -12.42 -9.81
C ARG A 878 -12.82 -13.55 -8.84
N ALA A 879 -12.10 -14.66 -8.94
CA ALA A 879 -12.13 -15.73 -7.94
C ALA A 879 -10.74 -16.38 -7.79
N PRO A 880 -9.72 -15.64 -7.31
CA PRO A 880 -8.45 -16.26 -6.93
C PRO A 880 -8.67 -17.21 -5.74
N ARG A 881 -7.70 -18.10 -5.46
CA ARG A 881 -7.83 -19.06 -4.35
C ARG A 881 -6.73 -18.96 -3.31
N VAL A 882 -5.75 -18.10 -3.53
CA VAL A 882 -4.62 -17.86 -2.63
C VAL A 882 -4.39 -16.36 -2.53
N PRO A 883 -4.25 -15.80 -1.32
CA PRO A 883 -4.20 -16.50 -0.01
C PRO A 883 -5.58 -16.76 0.60
N ASP A 884 -6.66 -16.24 0.01
CA ASP A 884 -8.04 -16.46 0.43
C ASP A 884 -8.73 -17.48 -0.50
N PRO A 885 -9.03 -18.71 -0.03
CA PRO A 885 -9.73 -19.73 -0.82
C PRO A 885 -11.17 -19.36 -1.20
N GLY A 886 -11.78 -18.43 -0.48
CA GLY A 886 -13.15 -17.95 -0.68
C GLY A 886 -13.23 -16.54 -1.26
N ALA A 887 -12.13 -16.02 -1.82
CA ALA A 887 -12.05 -14.66 -2.34
C ALA A 887 -13.21 -14.37 -3.31
N ASP A 888 -13.86 -13.22 -3.09
CA ASP A 888 -14.97 -12.71 -3.90
C ASP A 888 -16.16 -13.66 -4.10
N GLN A 889 -16.29 -14.76 -3.33
CA GLN A 889 -17.51 -15.57 -3.39
C GLN A 889 -18.72 -14.79 -2.84
N GLY A 890 -19.89 -15.03 -3.43
CA GLY A 890 -21.16 -14.43 -3.00
C GLY A 890 -21.53 -13.16 -3.77
N ARG A 891 -22.19 -12.21 -3.08
CA ARG A 891 -22.90 -11.11 -3.73
C ARG A 891 -22.05 -9.87 -3.94
N HIS A 892 -22.13 -9.31 -5.14
CA HIS A 892 -21.51 -8.05 -5.54
C HIS A 892 -22.53 -7.12 -6.19
N ARG A 893 -22.31 -5.81 -6.02
CA ARG A 893 -23.06 -4.74 -6.70
C ARG A 893 -22.07 -3.68 -7.15
N LEU A 894 -22.15 -3.31 -8.42
CA LEU A 894 -21.33 -2.28 -9.03
C LEU A 894 -22.11 -1.57 -10.13
N VAL A 895 -21.78 -0.30 -10.37
CA VAL A 895 -22.37 0.52 -11.41
C VAL A 895 -21.26 1.03 -12.33
N TYR A 896 -21.46 0.85 -13.63
CA TYR A 896 -20.69 1.55 -14.65
C TYR A 896 -21.62 2.22 -15.65
N ALA A 897 -21.09 3.21 -16.35
CA ALA A 897 -21.85 3.99 -17.31
C ALA A 897 -21.07 4.17 -18.60
N LEU A 898 -21.79 4.17 -19.72
CA LEU A 898 -21.28 4.58 -21.03
C LEU A 898 -21.77 6.00 -21.33
N LEU A 899 -20.87 6.89 -21.74
CA LEU A 899 -21.19 8.27 -22.09
C LEU A 899 -20.72 8.60 -23.51
N PRO A 900 -21.62 8.55 -24.50
CA PRO A 900 -21.34 8.98 -25.87
C PRO A 900 -21.04 10.48 -25.99
N GLY A 901 -20.20 10.85 -26.96
CA GLY A 901 -19.78 12.22 -27.25
C GLY A 901 -19.18 12.95 -26.04
N ALA A 902 -18.45 12.22 -25.18
CA ALA A 902 -17.84 12.74 -23.95
C ALA A 902 -16.49 13.40 -24.21
N THR A 903 -16.34 14.62 -23.69
CA THR A 903 -15.03 15.23 -23.44
C THR A 903 -14.43 14.74 -22.12
N VAL A 904 -13.17 15.06 -21.87
CA VAL A 904 -12.53 14.81 -20.56
C VAL A 904 -13.26 15.55 -19.43
N GLU A 905 -13.72 16.79 -19.69
CA GLU A 905 -14.52 17.56 -18.73
C GLU A 905 -15.82 16.82 -18.36
N ASN A 906 -16.52 16.25 -19.34
CA ASN A 906 -17.71 15.46 -19.07
C ASN A 906 -17.39 14.19 -18.27
N ALA A 907 -16.28 13.51 -18.59
CA ALA A 907 -15.86 12.31 -17.87
C ALA A 907 -15.55 12.60 -16.39
N ILE A 908 -14.91 13.74 -16.09
CA ILE A 908 -14.65 14.20 -14.72
C ILE A 908 -15.98 14.48 -13.99
N ALA A 909 -16.87 15.27 -14.60
CA ALA A 909 -18.15 15.63 -13.98
C ALA A 909 -19.00 14.40 -13.65
N GLU A 910 -19.12 13.46 -14.60
CA GLU A 910 -19.89 12.23 -14.42
C GLU A 910 -19.21 11.24 -13.47
N GLY A 911 -17.87 11.21 -13.42
CA GLY A 911 -17.10 10.46 -12.44
C GLY A 911 -17.46 10.86 -11.00
N TYR A 912 -17.46 12.16 -10.70
CA TYR A 912 -17.93 12.65 -9.40
C TYR A 912 -19.42 12.40 -9.19
N ALA A 913 -20.26 12.65 -10.21
CA ALA A 913 -21.71 12.54 -10.08
C ALA A 913 -22.16 11.10 -9.71
N LEU A 914 -21.52 10.08 -10.29
CA LEU A 914 -21.80 8.68 -10.00
C LEU A 914 -21.38 8.29 -8.58
N ASN A 915 -20.26 8.84 -8.09
CA ASN A 915 -19.68 8.46 -6.80
C ASN A 915 -20.15 9.31 -5.61
N LEU A 916 -20.74 10.48 -5.86
CA LEU A 916 -21.35 11.39 -4.87
C LEU A 916 -22.83 11.58 -5.20
N PRO A 917 -23.71 10.59 -5.00
CA PRO A 917 -25.13 10.72 -5.34
C PRO A 917 -25.78 11.90 -4.60
N LEU A 918 -26.73 12.57 -5.24
CA LEU A 918 -27.49 13.66 -4.61
C LEU A 918 -28.30 13.15 -3.42
N ARG A 919 -28.36 13.95 -2.36
CA ARG A 919 -29.17 13.66 -1.16
C ARG A 919 -30.43 14.50 -1.12
N THR A 920 -31.47 13.97 -0.48
CA THR A 920 -32.68 14.73 -0.16
C THR A 920 -32.87 14.82 1.35
N ALA A 921 -33.23 16.00 1.83
CA ALA A 921 -33.58 16.21 3.23
C ALA A 921 -34.58 17.36 3.38
N PHE A 922 -35.33 17.36 4.48
CA PHE A 922 -36.15 18.49 4.92
C PHE A 922 -35.28 19.40 5.77
N ALA A 923 -34.78 20.49 5.19
CA ALA A 923 -33.81 21.35 5.82
C ALA A 923 -33.79 22.73 5.16
N GLU A 924 -33.35 23.76 5.89
CA GLU A 924 -32.94 25.00 5.24
C GLU A 924 -31.78 24.74 4.25
N GLY A 925 -31.67 25.61 3.25
CA GLY A 925 -30.67 25.45 2.20
C GLY A 925 -29.30 25.97 2.61
N PHE A 926 -28.26 25.28 2.17
CA PHE A 926 -26.91 25.81 2.14
C PHE A 926 -26.54 26.34 0.75
N GLU A 927 -25.91 27.51 0.74
CA GLU A 927 -25.13 28.00 -0.38
C GLU A 927 -23.74 27.32 -0.39
N PRO A 928 -23.08 27.22 -1.55
CA PRO A 928 -21.73 26.66 -1.62
C PRO A 928 -20.74 27.42 -0.73
N VAL A 929 -19.99 26.70 0.11
CA VAL A 929 -18.90 27.28 0.92
C VAL A 929 -17.86 27.94 0.01
N VAL A 930 -17.53 27.28 -1.10
CA VAL A 930 -16.68 27.82 -2.16
C VAL A 930 -17.15 27.27 -3.51
N SER A 931 -17.14 28.11 -4.53
CA SER A 931 -17.44 27.75 -5.92
C SER A 931 -16.38 28.29 -6.87
N SER A 932 -16.17 27.61 -7.99
CA SER A 932 -15.28 28.01 -9.08
C SER A 932 -16.11 28.30 -10.32
N ASP A 933 -15.83 29.40 -11.02
CA ASP A 933 -16.47 29.75 -12.30
C ASP A 933 -15.81 29.06 -13.52
N ALA A 934 -14.70 28.34 -13.31
CA ALA A 934 -14.00 27.63 -14.37
C ALA A 934 -14.19 26.09 -14.28
N PRO A 935 -14.55 25.42 -15.39
CA PRO A 935 -14.67 23.96 -15.45
C PRO A 935 -13.33 23.23 -15.34
N ALA A 936 -12.21 23.90 -15.61
CA ALA A 936 -10.88 23.31 -15.45
C ALA A 936 -10.44 23.20 -13.99
N VAL A 937 -10.92 24.10 -13.12
CA VAL A 937 -10.57 24.16 -11.70
C VAL A 937 -11.61 23.40 -10.89
N THR A 938 -11.21 22.30 -10.28
CA THR A 938 -12.07 21.39 -9.50
C THR A 938 -11.78 21.56 -8.01
N VAL A 939 -12.82 21.81 -7.21
CA VAL A 939 -12.72 21.82 -5.74
C VAL A 939 -12.71 20.38 -5.25
N GLU A 940 -11.65 19.94 -4.58
CA GLU A 940 -11.52 18.56 -4.10
C GLU A 940 -11.89 18.39 -2.63
N SER A 941 -11.50 19.31 -1.75
CA SER A 941 -11.87 19.21 -0.34
C SER A 941 -12.15 20.57 0.26
N VAL A 942 -13.10 20.61 1.17
CA VAL A 942 -13.48 21.77 1.97
C VAL A 942 -13.64 21.28 3.40
N LYS A 943 -12.81 21.81 4.30
CA LYS A 943 -12.82 21.45 5.72
C LYS A 943 -12.44 22.64 6.58
N LEU A 944 -12.55 22.51 7.90
CA LEU A 944 -11.93 23.46 8.83
C LEU A 944 -10.46 23.09 9.08
N ALA A 945 -9.65 24.10 9.41
CA ALA A 945 -8.22 23.95 9.65
C ALA A 945 -7.93 23.04 10.86
N ASP A 946 -6.89 22.22 10.74
CA ASP A 946 -6.57 21.19 11.73
C ASP A 946 -6.00 21.77 13.04
N ASP A 947 -5.54 23.02 13.01
CA ASP A 947 -5.17 23.80 14.20
C ASP A 947 -6.38 24.32 15.00
N ARG A 948 -7.60 24.00 14.56
CA ARG A 948 -8.88 24.39 15.18
C ARG A 948 -9.08 25.90 15.27
N SER A 949 -8.38 26.69 14.45
CA SER A 949 -8.58 28.15 14.34
C SER A 949 -9.98 28.53 13.85
N GLY A 950 -10.70 27.59 13.22
CA GLY A 950 -11.97 27.85 12.54
C GLY A 950 -11.81 28.41 11.13
N ASP A 951 -10.58 28.56 10.65
CA ASP A 951 -10.27 28.90 9.26
C ASP A 951 -10.74 27.79 8.31
N VAL A 952 -11.08 28.17 7.08
CA VAL A 952 -11.54 27.23 6.05
C VAL A 952 -10.37 26.84 5.16
N VAL A 953 -10.15 25.54 5.01
CA VAL A 953 -9.14 24.96 4.10
C VAL A 953 -9.85 24.44 2.88
N VAL A 954 -9.44 24.92 1.71
CA VAL A 954 -9.96 24.51 0.41
C VAL A 954 -8.82 23.96 -0.43
N ARG A 955 -8.92 22.70 -0.82
CA ARG A 955 -8.03 22.11 -1.82
C ARG A 955 -8.73 22.07 -3.17
N LEU A 956 -8.03 22.53 -4.19
CA LEU A 956 -8.49 22.53 -5.57
C LEU A 956 -7.36 22.11 -6.50
N TYR A 957 -7.71 21.66 -7.70
CA TYR A 957 -6.73 21.27 -8.71
C TYR A 957 -7.19 21.62 -10.12
N GLU A 958 -6.23 21.82 -11.02
CA GLU A 958 -6.50 21.92 -12.46
C GLU A 958 -6.64 20.50 -13.02
N SER A 959 -7.75 20.22 -13.69
CA SER A 959 -8.18 18.85 -13.98
C SER A 959 -8.10 18.46 -15.46
N LEU A 960 -7.91 19.42 -16.37
CA LEU A 960 -7.92 19.22 -17.82
C LEU A 960 -6.51 19.16 -18.44
N GLY A 961 -5.45 19.42 -17.67
CA GLY A 961 -4.07 19.42 -18.16
C GLY A 961 -3.67 20.72 -18.86
N GLY A 962 -4.39 21.81 -18.60
CA GLY A 962 -4.20 23.12 -19.21
C GLY A 962 -3.86 24.22 -18.21
N ARG A 963 -3.56 25.44 -18.70
CA ARG A 963 -3.57 26.62 -17.81
C ARG A 963 -5.01 27.06 -17.61
N ALA A 964 -5.37 27.35 -16.37
CA ALA A 964 -6.72 27.78 -16.03
C ALA A 964 -6.68 29.00 -15.12
N GLU A 965 -7.61 29.93 -15.34
CA GLU A 965 -7.91 30.99 -14.39
C GLU A 965 -9.34 30.80 -13.89
N SER A 966 -9.58 31.12 -12.62
CA SER A 966 -10.89 31.02 -12.00
C SER A 966 -11.08 32.13 -10.97
N THR A 967 -12.30 32.63 -10.85
CA THR A 967 -12.73 33.40 -9.69
C THR A 967 -13.41 32.45 -8.72
N LEU A 968 -12.76 32.21 -7.59
CA LEU A 968 -13.35 31.50 -6.46
C LEU A 968 -14.29 32.45 -5.73
N ARG A 969 -15.52 32.01 -5.47
CA ARG A 969 -16.51 32.75 -4.68
C ARG A 969 -16.80 31.98 -3.40
N THR A 970 -16.73 32.64 -2.25
CA THR A 970 -17.00 32.05 -0.94
C THR A 970 -18.41 32.39 -0.47
N GLY A 971 -19.10 31.41 0.13
CA GLY A 971 -20.40 31.60 0.78
C GLY A 971 -20.33 32.32 2.14
N PHE A 972 -19.13 32.76 2.54
CA PHE A 972 -18.85 33.46 3.79
C PHE A 972 -17.86 34.61 3.52
N ARG A 973 -17.81 35.59 4.42
CA ARG A 973 -16.84 36.68 4.37
C ARG A 973 -15.50 36.22 4.96
N ALA A 974 -14.44 36.24 4.16
CA ALA A 974 -13.08 35.97 4.61
C ALA A 974 -12.32 37.27 4.93
N LEU A 975 -11.46 37.23 5.95
CA LEU A 975 -10.56 38.34 6.30
C LEU A 975 -9.25 38.31 5.52
N GLY A 976 -8.88 37.15 4.99
CA GLY A 976 -7.67 36.96 4.20
C GLY A 976 -7.64 35.58 3.57
N ALA A 977 -6.84 35.43 2.51
CA ALA A 977 -6.58 34.14 1.88
C ALA A 977 -5.08 33.96 1.64
N ARG A 978 -4.59 32.74 1.82
CA ARG A 978 -3.19 32.40 1.55
C ARG A 978 -3.05 30.98 1.01
N VAL A 979 -2.03 30.76 0.20
CA VAL A 979 -1.61 29.43 -0.23
C VAL A 979 -0.89 28.72 0.90
N THR A 980 -1.20 27.45 1.09
CA THR A 980 -0.53 26.58 2.06
C THR A 980 0.02 25.31 1.42
N ASP A 981 0.93 24.67 2.13
CA ASP A 981 1.33 23.29 1.86
C ASP A 981 0.22 22.30 2.32
N LEU A 982 0.43 20.98 2.18
CA LEU A 982 -0.58 20.00 2.61
C LEU A 982 -0.80 20.00 4.12
N LEU A 983 0.20 20.41 4.91
CA LEU A 983 0.13 20.55 6.37
C LEU A 983 -0.54 21.86 6.82
N GLU A 984 -1.07 22.64 5.88
CA GLU A 984 -1.77 23.92 6.11
C GLU A 984 -0.85 25.05 6.56
N ARG A 985 0.46 24.90 6.36
CA ARG A 985 1.46 25.92 6.67
C ARG A 985 1.54 26.95 5.54
N PRO A 986 1.63 28.26 5.84
CA PRO A 986 1.74 29.29 4.81
C PRO A 986 2.95 29.09 3.91
N VAL A 987 2.75 29.17 2.59
CA VAL A 987 3.83 29.24 1.61
C VAL A 987 4.29 30.69 1.49
N ALA A 988 5.60 30.93 1.44
CA ALA A 988 6.17 32.28 1.28
C ALA A 988 5.70 32.94 -0.04
N GLY A 989 5.25 34.20 0.02
CA GLY A 989 4.62 34.88 -1.13
C GLY A 989 3.26 34.28 -1.54
N GLY A 990 2.68 33.49 -0.64
CA GLY A 990 1.41 32.81 -0.83
C GLY A 990 0.19 33.67 -0.52
N GLU A 991 0.34 34.92 -0.07
CA GLU A 991 -0.78 35.82 0.19
C GLU A 991 -1.59 36.05 -1.08
N ARG A 992 -2.92 36.11 -0.93
CA ARG A 992 -3.85 36.30 -2.03
C ARG A 992 -4.81 37.44 -1.72
N ALA A 993 -4.96 38.33 -2.68
CA ALA A 993 -5.87 39.47 -2.58
C ALA A 993 -7.32 38.99 -2.73
N LEU A 994 -8.14 39.33 -1.74
CA LEU A 994 -9.60 39.16 -1.80
C LEU A 994 -10.24 40.38 -2.48
N SER A 995 -11.48 40.23 -2.94
CA SER A 995 -12.36 41.34 -3.27
C SER A 995 -12.62 42.26 -2.07
N GLU A 996 -13.07 43.49 -2.32
CA GLU A 996 -13.32 44.48 -1.25
C GLU A 996 -14.31 44.01 -0.18
N ASP A 997 -15.30 43.19 -0.57
CA ASP A 997 -16.28 42.58 0.32
C ASP A 997 -15.80 41.28 1.00
N GLY A 998 -14.62 40.77 0.60
CA GLY A 998 -14.01 39.56 1.16
C GLY A 998 -14.67 38.25 0.71
N THR A 999 -15.41 38.24 -0.41
CA THR A 999 -16.17 37.06 -0.87
C THR A 999 -15.65 36.43 -2.17
N ALA A 1000 -14.63 37.01 -2.80
CA ALA A 1000 -14.08 36.50 -4.04
C ALA A 1000 -12.55 36.55 -4.07
N LEU A 1001 -11.95 35.58 -4.78
CA LEU A 1001 -10.52 35.44 -4.98
C LEU A 1001 -10.23 34.95 -6.40
N ARG A 1002 -9.37 35.67 -7.15
CA ARG A 1002 -8.87 35.17 -8.44
C ARG A 1002 -7.68 34.23 -8.24
N VAL A 1003 -7.71 33.08 -8.90
CA VAL A 1003 -6.60 32.11 -8.94
C VAL A 1003 -6.21 31.79 -10.37
N ALA A 1004 -4.93 31.47 -10.57
CA ALA A 1004 -4.39 30.97 -11.82
C ALA A 1004 -3.60 29.69 -11.52
N LEU A 1005 -3.92 28.62 -12.24
CA LEU A 1005 -3.31 27.31 -12.06
C LEU A 1005 -2.59 26.89 -13.34
N ARG A 1006 -1.43 26.25 -13.15
CA ARG A 1006 -0.71 25.53 -14.21
C ARG A 1006 -1.39 24.16 -14.48
N PRO A 1007 -1.07 23.49 -15.60
CA PRO A 1007 -1.54 22.14 -15.87
C PRO A 1007 -1.39 21.22 -14.66
N PHE A 1008 -2.48 20.56 -14.27
CA PHE A 1008 -2.51 19.60 -13.15
C PHE A 1008 -2.03 20.13 -11.80
N GLN A 1009 -1.96 21.45 -11.61
CA GLN A 1009 -1.52 22.01 -10.35
C GLN A 1009 -2.56 21.77 -9.25
N ILE A 1010 -2.12 21.23 -8.12
CA ILE A 1010 -2.85 21.16 -6.86
C ILE A 1010 -2.54 22.44 -6.07
N LEU A 1011 -3.58 23.09 -5.57
CA LEU A 1011 -3.50 24.31 -4.78
C LEU A 1011 -4.32 24.13 -3.49
N THR A 1012 -3.69 24.36 -2.34
CA THR A 1012 -4.40 24.44 -1.05
C THR A 1012 -4.46 25.90 -0.62
N LEU A 1013 -5.66 26.38 -0.31
CA LEU A 1013 -5.93 27.72 0.18
C LEU A 1013 -6.48 27.66 1.60
N ARG A 1014 -5.99 28.55 2.45
CA ARG A 1014 -6.53 28.80 3.79
C ARG A 1014 -7.17 30.17 3.82
N PHE A 1015 -8.47 30.22 4.12
CA PHE A 1015 -9.25 31.44 4.30
C PHE A 1015 -9.42 31.74 5.78
N SER A 1016 -8.94 32.91 6.21
CA SER A 1016 -9.10 33.36 7.59
C SER A 1016 -10.52 33.82 7.85
N ARG A 1017 -11.16 33.27 8.88
CA ARG A 1017 -12.55 33.56 9.23
C ARG A 1017 -12.69 34.93 9.93
N ALA A 1018 -13.81 35.61 9.68
CA ALA A 1018 -14.17 36.89 10.29
C ALA A 1018 -14.76 36.76 11.70
#